data_AF-A0A848LFH4-F1
#
_entry.id   AF-A0A848LFH4-F1
#
_cell.length_a   1.000
_cell.length_b   1.000
_cell.length_c   1.000
_cell.angle_alpha   90.00
_cell.angle_beta   90.00
_cell.angle_gamma   90.00
#
_symmetry.space_group_name_H-M   'P 1'
#
loop_
_entity.id
_entity.type
_entity.pdbx_description
1 polymer ?
#
loop_
_entity_poly.entity_id
_entity_poly.type
_entity_poly.pdbx_seq_one_letter_code
_entity_poly.pdbx_strand_id
1 'polypeptide(L)'
;MSTLVFPSEEALQLALTSGFIPFETQAAPARYRRTAEGALHVTPDVAPGRAALQQLASLGVKVAKAEAAGKAVLQRLASLGARNAKSGAEEAATGKASLQQRASPGAKGAKPDAGEPTPVLCWAELVSPRRVPVDAAPTGPVLFLPAAREALLPLAGEMLRLGCDRQEVLFASGDGEASHRALLRAMAPPYFTLTGALDHTGGLRAFVPAVPGQHSVWVELGYTHPLARTLQPAPRTLLLITGTGPWLTAPDGPWTDLYQVTDLRLPEPAEDWEPQPAPGRLSVPLRLTRAARTEPASLWVLRENAVAQVESLVHTLPEALLSQLRFAVAGPPESPCIVLRARPGRERPPELGLTGMGYAPLPQLADLFLPCDGLLEPPVRRDRLRALLAPERDTVTWLHPTGGGAFRAERLPESAFHPLDTWVDYVVDTGAAALTPWVRGATFDFEAFEAEQGEWVSLGKQKAEKAPAEDDAESRSSRRRRNAPTEPAAPARPTQVMPVRAAPASGPRLAPLTATQLSAAEEELAKVEKSFLALDAPADSAERRELWVRMAELNGQLGNRRDAGLCWTRALWEAAGPEAADLASRWAEADGAASAAELLSRTEPSGDDVRALASALTRTVLVPGETAPGDVPSLQRWLDRHDASLDVRSLWLARASLDRLAGGDPLGLARAGDRLLTMLQRGLSLARDVPRFLRAGTNSVQAPRLVAQLEAMLERFERTTRRRSSVEAPPALTQAYVHFVFACGLARLGQADRARALAATAAGALDTQEPIHGFLARAYGARVQQALEGLPPETPLPPDIASELNALSTFQRYKVDRLRQASALLEPSERLDPARAFGRGARDLRGEEFAALRDVKDAGKVAAELDRLTVRAVAVGLPAPERQRLVGGVLDTLPRLSPASALPLFDRLLLALETLPGEVQGQLLGDALTLMALFGRADRATELAARLRKVLVALPPESPAWAQGLLGMSLRALRRVGLSRQAAELVEAARGLLTRPKTPLPAQLGVAAGLAMLGHTPEAVTVFDRAFDSLAAAKGALPERLALTRSLAGALAYAPVDVALPGLARLSEGLPAVTDSYNTNSHFCLSVVELADALVVGHVEVGQGTGERARSWLDEDEFLVRRRIHRELEERTT
;
A
#
# COMPACT_ATOMS: atom_id res chain seq x y z
N MET A 1 4.25 49.27 40.28
CA MET A 1 3.15 48.58 39.57
C MET A 1 2.15 48.02 40.58
N SER A 2 0.90 47.80 40.16
CA SER A 2 -0.11 47.04 40.91
C SER A 2 -0.24 45.64 40.31
N THR A 3 -0.23 44.60 41.14
CA THR A 3 -0.34 43.21 40.69
C THR A 3 -1.81 42.81 40.62
N LEU A 4 -2.24 42.30 39.46
CA LEU A 4 -3.57 41.72 39.28
C LEU A 4 -3.52 40.24 39.69
N VAL A 5 -4.55 39.75 40.38
CA VAL A 5 -4.63 38.36 40.84
C VAL A 5 -5.86 37.73 40.20
N PHE A 6 -5.63 36.89 39.20
CA PHE A 6 -6.65 36.09 38.52
C PHE A 6 -6.87 34.78 39.28
N PRO A 7 -8.13 34.37 39.53
CA PRO A 7 -8.42 33.18 40.33
C PRO A 7 -8.03 31.87 39.64
N SER A 8 -8.01 31.84 38.30
CA SER A 8 -7.56 30.69 37.50
C SER A 8 -7.05 31.12 36.12
N GLU A 9 -6.52 30.17 35.36
CA GLU A 9 -6.06 30.39 33.99
C GLU A 9 -7.22 30.62 33.01
N GLU A 10 -8.38 30.01 33.22
CA GLU A 10 -9.60 30.25 32.44
C GLU A 10 -10.11 31.69 32.64
N ALA A 11 -10.02 32.23 33.86
CA ALA A 11 -10.41 33.61 34.13
C ALA A 11 -9.50 34.62 33.40
N LEU A 12 -8.20 34.32 33.29
CA LEU A 12 -7.27 35.11 32.48
C LEU A 12 -7.55 34.95 30.97
N GLN A 13 -7.75 33.72 30.49
CA GLN A 13 -8.12 33.45 29.10
C GLN A 13 -9.39 34.22 28.70
N LEU A 14 -10.42 34.18 29.55
CA LEU A 14 -11.67 34.92 29.35
C LEU A 14 -11.42 36.44 29.30
N ALA A 15 -10.68 36.98 30.27
CA ALA A 15 -10.36 38.42 30.32
C ALA A 15 -9.63 38.93 29.07
N LEU A 16 -8.73 38.13 28.49
CA LEU A 16 -8.04 38.43 27.24
C LEU A 16 -8.99 38.33 26.03
N THR A 17 -9.73 37.23 25.89
CA THR A 17 -10.64 37.00 24.74
C THR A 17 -11.85 37.92 24.70
N SER A 18 -12.34 38.40 25.84
CA SER A 18 -13.47 39.34 25.93
C SER A 18 -13.05 40.82 25.88
N GLY A 19 -11.76 41.12 25.74
CA GLY A 19 -11.26 42.49 25.58
C GLY A 19 -11.31 43.37 26.85
N PHE A 20 -11.53 42.77 28.03
CA PHE A 20 -11.54 43.51 29.30
C PHE A 20 -10.15 44.03 29.73
N ILE A 21 -9.09 43.56 29.07
CA ILE A 21 -7.73 44.07 29.17
C ILE A 21 -7.43 44.84 27.87
N PRO A 22 -7.06 46.13 27.90
CA PRO A 22 -6.76 46.89 26.68
C PRO A 22 -5.63 46.26 25.88
N PHE A 23 -5.69 46.31 24.55
CA PHE A 23 -4.70 45.68 23.66
C PHE A 23 -3.26 46.13 23.95
N GLU A 24 -3.07 47.42 24.23
CA GLU A 24 -1.78 48.01 24.64
C GLU A 24 -1.22 47.38 25.93
N THR A 25 -2.10 47.04 26.89
CA THR A 25 -1.71 46.30 28.10
C THR A 25 -1.42 44.83 27.78
N GLN A 26 -2.19 44.19 26.89
CA GLN A 26 -1.97 42.79 26.51
C GLN A 26 -0.65 42.57 25.75
N ALA A 27 -0.29 43.51 24.88
CA ALA A 27 0.91 43.48 24.06
C ALA A 27 2.19 43.88 24.81
N ALA A 28 2.07 44.50 25.99
CA ALA A 28 3.20 44.86 26.83
C ALA A 28 3.74 43.64 27.61
N PRO A 29 5.05 43.63 27.96
CA PRO A 29 5.62 42.67 28.89
C PRO A 29 4.93 42.68 30.27
N ALA A 30 5.04 41.55 30.95
CA ALA A 30 4.57 41.39 32.32
C ALA A 30 5.48 40.42 33.09
N ARG A 31 5.32 40.40 34.42
CA ARG A 31 5.95 39.39 35.29
C ARG A 31 4.87 38.65 36.04
N TYR A 32 4.94 37.32 36.08
CA TYR A 32 3.90 36.50 36.72
C TYR A 32 4.45 35.47 37.69
N ARG A 33 3.59 35.03 38.61
CA ARG A 33 3.79 33.83 39.43
C ARG A 33 2.46 33.10 39.56
N ARG A 34 2.50 31.77 39.61
CA ARG A 34 1.34 30.89 39.83
C ARG A 34 1.39 30.35 41.26
N THR A 35 0.29 30.39 42.00
CA THR A 35 0.23 29.82 43.36
C THR A 35 -0.03 28.31 43.32
N ALA A 36 0.13 27.64 44.46
CA ALA A 36 -0.19 26.22 44.59
C ALA A 36 -1.69 25.92 44.40
N GLU A 37 -2.58 26.90 44.64
CA GLU A 37 -4.02 26.80 44.32
C GLU A 37 -4.35 27.13 42.86
N GLY A 38 -3.36 27.42 42.00
CA GLY A 38 -3.54 27.72 40.58
C GLY A 38 -3.82 29.18 40.24
N ALA A 39 -3.89 30.08 41.23
CA ALA A 39 -4.12 31.50 40.99
C ALA A 39 -2.92 32.17 40.32
N LEU A 40 -3.17 33.13 39.42
CA LEU A 40 -2.14 33.84 38.64
C LEU A 40 -2.01 35.28 39.12
N HIS A 41 -0.88 35.60 39.75
CA HIS A 41 -0.48 36.97 40.04
C HIS A 41 0.29 37.53 38.84
N VAL A 42 -0.26 38.54 38.17
CA VAL A 42 0.32 39.18 36.98
C VAL A 42 0.62 40.65 37.28
N THR A 43 1.86 41.06 37.09
CA THR A 43 2.30 42.45 37.24
C THR A 43 2.62 43.01 35.85
N PRO A 44 1.73 43.82 35.24
CA PRO A 44 2.04 44.49 33.98
C PRO A 44 3.18 45.51 34.12
N ASP A 45 3.95 45.68 33.05
CA ASP A 45 4.79 46.86 32.89
C ASP A 45 3.99 48.08 32.36
N VAL A 46 2.85 47.86 31.68
CA VAL A 46 1.88 48.91 31.28
C VAL A 46 0.56 48.72 32.03
N ALA A 47 0.25 49.61 32.99
CA ALA A 47 -0.94 49.46 33.84
C ALA A 47 -2.26 49.69 33.08
N PRO A 48 -3.28 48.80 33.23
CA PRO A 48 -4.57 48.98 32.58
C PRO A 48 -5.36 50.16 33.18
N GLY A 49 -6.12 50.85 32.33
CA GLY A 49 -6.92 52.02 32.72
C GLY A 49 -8.03 51.71 33.74
N ARG A 50 -8.51 52.75 34.44
CA ARG A 50 -9.48 52.63 35.55
C ARG A 50 -10.77 51.89 35.18
N ALA A 51 -11.26 52.04 33.95
CA ALA A 51 -12.45 51.33 33.46
C ALA A 51 -12.20 49.82 33.27
N ALA A 52 -11.04 49.43 32.72
CA ALA A 52 -10.64 48.03 32.59
C ALA A 52 -10.46 47.37 33.97
N LEU A 53 -9.89 48.08 34.95
CA LEU A 53 -9.81 47.59 36.33
C LEU A 53 -11.20 47.34 36.97
N GLN A 54 -12.23 48.13 36.62
CA GLN A 54 -13.60 47.90 37.07
C GLN A 54 -14.25 46.70 36.38
N GLN A 55 -13.96 46.46 35.09
CA GLN A 55 -14.43 45.27 34.36
C GLN A 55 -13.74 43.99 34.85
N LEU A 56 -12.44 44.03 35.12
CA LEU A 56 -11.70 42.89 35.68
C LEU A 56 -12.19 42.50 37.09
N ALA A 57 -12.63 43.48 37.89
CA ALA A 57 -13.21 43.22 39.20
C ALA A 57 -14.52 42.40 39.14
N SER A 58 -15.33 42.51 38.07
CA SER A 58 -16.54 41.69 37.92
C SER A 58 -16.24 40.23 37.53
N LEU A 59 -15.02 39.95 37.02
CA LEU A 59 -14.47 38.60 36.84
C LEU A 59 -13.74 38.09 38.11
N GLY A 60 -13.87 38.77 39.25
CA GLY A 60 -13.25 38.38 40.51
C GLY A 60 -11.73 38.65 40.61
N VAL A 61 -11.16 39.37 39.64
CA VAL A 61 -9.72 39.71 39.62
C VAL A 61 -9.44 40.76 40.69
N LYS A 62 -8.49 40.47 41.60
CA LYS A 62 -8.15 41.35 42.72
C LYS A 62 -6.92 42.20 42.39
N VAL A 63 -6.87 43.43 42.88
CA VAL A 63 -5.72 44.34 42.69
C VAL A 63 -4.92 44.43 44.00
N ALA A 64 -3.67 43.97 43.98
CA ALA A 64 -2.73 44.05 45.10
C ALA A 64 -1.72 45.20 44.90
N LYS A 65 -1.34 45.86 46.01
CA LYS A 65 -0.16 46.73 46.04
C LYS A 65 1.09 45.84 46.11
N ALA A 66 2.14 46.19 45.38
CA ALA A 66 3.41 45.47 45.42
C ALA A 66 4.11 45.65 46.79
N GLU A 67 4.53 44.54 47.39
CA GLU A 67 5.33 44.54 48.62
C GLU A 67 6.80 44.88 48.34
N ALA A 68 7.44 45.59 49.27
CA ALA A 68 8.77 46.19 49.07
C ALA A 68 9.94 45.23 49.37
N ALA A 69 10.03 44.11 48.63
CA ALA A 69 11.09 43.11 48.81
C ALA A 69 12.46 43.49 48.18
N GLY A 70 12.57 44.63 47.49
CA GLY A 70 13.71 44.94 46.60
C GLY A 70 14.95 45.62 47.21
N LYS A 71 15.03 45.85 48.53
CA LYS A 71 16.10 46.70 49.13
C LYS A 71 17.22 45.99 49.91
N ALA A 72 17.10 44.69 50.20
CA ALA A 72 18.07 43.98 51.06
C ALA A 72 19.27 43.37 50.30
N VAL A 73 19.12 43.02 49.01
CA VAL A 73 20.13 42.26 48.26
C VAL A 73 21.32 43.14 47.83
N LEU A 74 21.05 44.35 47.33
CA LEU A 74 22.08 45.26 46.81
C LEU A 74 23.10 45.73 47.88
N GLN A 75 22.72 45.80 49.16
CA GLN A 75 23.66 46.09 50.25
C GLN A 75 24.52 44.89 50.69
N ARG A 76 24.08 43.65 50.41
CA ARG A 76 24.87 42.43 50.70
C ARG A 76 25.93 42.15 49.64
N LEU A 77 25.65 42.42 48.37
CA LEU A 77 26.64 42.29 47.30
C LEU A 77 27.78 43.31 47.44
N ALA A 78 27.49 44.52 47.93
CA ALA A 78 28.49 45.55 48.22
C ALA A 78 29.42 45.24 49.42
N SER A 79 29.13 44.21 50.22
CA SER A 79 29.87 43.89 51.45
C SER A 79 30.62 42.54 51.42
N LEU A 80 30.54 41.79 50.32
CA LEU A 80 31.24 40.50 50.14
C LEU A 80 32.46 40.54 49.21
N GLY A 81 32.70 41.64 48.50
CA GLY A 81 33.83 41.80 47.58
C GLY A 81 35.22 41.97 48.21
N ALA A 82 35.38 41.77 49.53
CA ALA A 82 36.62 42.11 50.24
C ALA A 82 36.95 41.24 51.47
N ARG A 83 37.31 39.96 51.25
CA ARG A 83 38.28 39.19 52.08
C ARG A 83 38.61 37.79 51.49
N ASN A 84 39.91 37.54 51.34
CA ASN A 84 40.69 36.26 51.35
C ASN A 84 40.06 34.99 50.74
N ALA A 85 40.68 34.19 49.86
CA ALA A 85 42.10 33.91 49.56
C ALA A 85 42.89 33.14 50.64
N LYS A 86 42.74 31.81 50.71
CA LYS A 86 43.80 30.75 50.87
C LYS A 86 43.21 29.34 51.13
N SER A 87 43.92 28.31 50.64
CA SER A 87 43.86 26.85 51.00
C SER A 87 42.53 26.09 50.90
N GLY A 88 42.50 24.77 50.58
CA GLY A 88 43.57 23.91 50.07
C GLY A 88 43.44 22.41 50.44
N ALA A 89 43.60 21.54 49.42
CA ALA A 89 43.94 20.10 49.44
C ALA A 89 42.94 19.03 49.97
N GLU A 90 42.92 17.89 49.24
CA GLU A 90 42.67 16.49 49.65
C GLU A 90 41.28 16.08 50.23
N GLU A 91 40.79 14.83 50.16
CA GLU A 91 41.40 13.55 49.73
C GLU A 91 40.41 12.59 49.00
N ALA A 92 40.84 11.35 48.74
CA ALA A 92 40.47 10.48 47.62
C ALA A 92 39.37 9.40 47.81
N ALA A 93 38.76 9.02 46.67
CA ALA A 93 38.55 7.63 46.17
C ALA A 93 37.44 6.66 46.69
N THR A 94 37.15 5.69 45.80
CA THR A 94 36.27 4.51 45.90
C THR A 94 34.74 4.77 45.83
N GLY A 95 33.91 3.90 45.23
CA GLY A 95 34.21 2.75 44.37
C GLY A 95 32.99 1.88 44.02
N LYS A 96 33.09 1.11 42.92
CA LYS A 96 32.12 0.10 42.39
C LYS A 96 30.77 0.62 41.85
N ALA A 97 30.47 0.23 40.61
CA ALA A 97 29.11 0.26 40.05
C ALA A 97 28.58 -1.19 39.92
N SER A 98 27.31 -1.41 40.26
CA SER A 98 26.61 -2.70 40.12
C SER A 98 25.15 -2.46 39.75
N LEU A 99 24.59 -3.29 38.86
CA LEU A 99 23.20 -3.16 38.42
C LEU A 99 22.21 -3.43 39.57
N GLN A 100 21.20 -2.58 39.72
CA GLN A 100 19.89 -3.01 40.25
C GLN A 100 18.74 -2.08 39.83
N GLN A 101 17.51 -2.60 39.92
CA GLN A 101 16.33 -2.03 39.28
C GLN A 101 15.91 -0.67 39.87
N ARG A 102 15.51 0.27 39.00
CA ARG A 102 14.80 1.49 39.43
C ARG A 102 13.34 1.17 39.77
N ALA A 103 13.07 0.96 41.05
CA ALA A 103 11.72 1.11 41.60
C ALA A 103 11.42 2.59 41.88
N SER A 104 10.15 3.00 41.72
CA SER A 104 9.71 4.39 41.94
C SER A 104 9.64 4.73 43.44
N PRO A 105 10.33 5.78 43.94
CA PRO A 105 10.08 6.32 45.26
C PRO A 105 8.81 7.18 45.25
N GLY A 106 7.91 6.96 46.21
CA GLY A 106 6.67 7.74 46.35
C GLY A 106 6.93 9.15 46.90
N ALA A 107 6.05 10.10 46.55
CA ALA A 107 6.15 11.48 47.02
C ALA A 107 5.95 11.59 48.55
N LYS A 108 6.95 12.15 49.24
CA LYS A 108 6.80 12.77 50.56
C LYS A 108 7.12 14.26 50.43
N GLY A 109 6.36 15.09 51.12
CA GLY A 109 6.29 16.53 50.84
C GLY A 109 7.59 17.29 51.10
N ALA A 110 8.07 18.00 50.08
CA ALA A 110 8.87 19.21 50.26
C ALA A 110 7.93 20.42 50.41
N LYS A 111 8.35 21.46 51.13
CA LYS A 111 7.67 22.76 51.07
C LYS A 111 7.83 23.34 49.66
N PRO A 112 6.81 23.98 49.08
CA PRO A 112 7.00 24.78 47.88
C PRO A 112 7.81 26.04 48.23
N ASP A 113 8.98 26.20 47.60
CA ASP A 113 9.74 27.44 47.70
C ASP A 113 9.02 28.59 46.99
N ALA A 114 9.22 29.82 47.48
CA ALA A 114 8.64 31.02 46.92
C ALA A 114 9.41 31.47 45.66
N GLY A 115 9.15 30.79 44.54
CA GLY A 115 9.81 31.05 43.25
C GLY A 115 9.69 32.50 42.77
N GLU A 116 10.75 32.99 42.13
CA GLU A 116 10.81 34.34 41.57
C GLU A 116 9.80 34.55 40.42
N PRO A 117 9.29 35.78 40.21
CA PRO A 117 8.27 36.03 39.20
C PRO A 117 8.85 36.03 37.78
N THR A 118 8.49 35.02 36.99
CA THR A 118 8.90 34.82 35.60
C THR A 118 8.47 35.98 34.70
N PRO A 119 9.37 36.56 33.86
CA PRO A 119 8.99 37.53 32.83
C PRO A 119 8.32 36.84 31.64
N VAL A 120 7.42 37.55 30.96
CA VAL A 120 6.81 37.15 29.68
C VAL A 120 6.84 38.29 28.67
N LEU A 121 6.92 37.95 27.39
CA LEU A 121 6.97 38.91 26.28
C LEU A 121 5.65 39.66 26.10
N CYS A 122 4.52 38.97 26.31
CA CYS A 122 3.17 39.53 26.26
C CYS A 122 2.20 38.68 27.10
N TRP A 123 0.99 39.19 27.32
CA TRP A 123 -0.01 38.51 28.17
C TRP A 123 -0.54 37.19 27.59
N ALA A 124 -0.32 36.91 26.30
CA ALA A 124 -0.75 35.66 25.69
C ALA A 124 0.13 34.46 26.09
N GLU A 125 1.39 34.70 26.47
CA GLU A 125 2.33 33.68 26.97
C GLU A 125 1.96 33.18 28.38
N LEU A 126 1.12 33.93 29.10
CA LEU A 126 0.53 33.52 30.39
C LEU A 126 -0.50 32.39 30.27
N VAL A 127 -0.98 32.12 29.05
CA VAL A 127 -1.93 31.04 28.73
C VAL A 127 -1.16 29.87 28.12
N SER A 128 -1.33 28.68 28.70
CA SER A 128 -0.58 27.48 28.35
C SER A 128 -1.08 26.88 27.02
N PRO A 129 -0.18 26.49 26.09
CA PRO A 129 -0.55 25.66 24.95
C PRO A 129 -1.13 24.31 25.43
N ARG A 130 -2.24 23.89 24.80
CA ARG A 130 -2.90 22.61 25.10
C ARG A 130 -2.36 21.54 24.17
N ARG A 131 -2.05 20.35 24.70
CA ARG A 131 -1.60 19.20 23.89
C ARG A 131 -2.76 18.66 23.06
N VAL A 132 -2.48 18.26 21.82
CA VAL A 132 -3.44 17.74 20.83
C VAL A 132 -2.82 16.48 20.18
N PRO A 133 -3.59 15.40 19.93
CA PRO A 133 -3.07 14.26 19.17
C PRO A 133 -2.64 14.65 17.74
N VAL A 134 -1.66 13.93 17.20
CA VAL A 134 -1.15 14.13 15.82
C VAL A 134 -1.47 12.87 15.01
N ASP A 135 -2.71 12.77 14.57
CA ASP A 135 -3.26 11.57 13.92
C ASP A 135 -2.78 11.38 12.47
N ALA A 136 -2.13 12.39 11.89
CA ALA A 136 -1.55 12.35 10.54
C ALA A 136 -0.32 13.27 10.41
N ALA A 137 0.53 13.02 9.42
CA ALA A 137 1.64 13.91 9.10
C ALA A 137 1.13 15.27 8.56
N PRO A 138 1.66 16.42 9.04
CA PRO A 138 1.34 17.73 8.47
C PRO A 138 1.74 17.81 6.99
N THR A 139 0.76 18.12 6.14
CA THR A 139 0.90 18.21 4.67
C THR A 139 1.44 19.57 4.19
N GLY A 140 1.57 20.54 5.10
CA GLY A 140 2.10 21.88 4.82
C GLY A 140 3.61 22.02 5.03
N PRO A 141 4.11 23.25 5.14
CA PRO A 141 5.46 23.50 5.65
C PRO A 141 5.55 23.15 7.13
N VAL A 142 6.70 22.67 7.56
CA VAL A 142 7.07 22.44 8.97
C VAL A 142 8.41 23.12 9.23
N LEU A 143 8.51 23.88 10.32
CA LEU A 143 9.77 24.46 10.79
C LEU A 143 10.40 23.52 11.82
N PHE A 144 11.59 23.01 11.55
CA PHE A 144 12.39 22.27 12.51
C PHE A 144 13.42 23.19 13.16
N LEU A 145 13.50 23.13 14.48
CA LEU A 145 14.50 23.77 15.31
C LEU A 145 15.37 22.66 15.94
N PRO A 146 16.52 22.31 15.34
CA PRO A 146 17.52 21.48 16.01
C PRO A 146 18.06 22.18 17.28
N ALA A 147 18.49 21.39 18.26
CA ALA A 147 19.00 21.92 19.53
C ALA A 147 20.33 22.68 19.42
N ALA A 148 21.11 22.41 18.37
CA ALA A 148 22.39 23.04 18.07
C ALA A 148 22.56 23.18 16.54
N ARG A 149 23.43 24.10 16.09
CA ARG A 149 23.63 24.44 14.67
C ARG A 149 24.17 23.25 13.87
N GLU A 150 24.96 22.41 14.50
CA GLU A 150 25.69 21.26 13.92
C GLU A 150 24.71 20.14 13.54
N ALA A 151 23.63 19.99 14.30
CA ALA A 151 22.58 18.99 14.06
C ALA A 151 21.70 19.30 12.82
N LEU A 152 21.84 20.50 12.22
CA LEU A 152 21.16 20.87 10.98
C LEU A 152 21.55 19.96 9.80
N LEU A 153 22.85 19.64 9.65
CA LEU A 153 23.35 18.84 8.53
C LEU A 153 22.90 17.36 8.61
N PRO A 154 23.01 16.66 9.76
CA PRO A 154 22.43 15.33 9.94
C PRO A 154 20.91 15.30 9.67
N LEU A 155 20.16 16.27 10.20
CA LEU A 155 18.71 16.39 10.00
C LEU A 155 18.33 16.55 8.53
N ALA A 156 19.00 17.46 7.82
CA ALA A 156 18.80 17.68 6.39
C ALA A 156 19.16 16.42 5.58
N GLY A 157 20.28 15.77 5.91
CA GLY A 157 20.74 14.54 5.28
C GLY A 157 19.79 13.35 5.49
N GLU A 158 19.18 13.22 6.67
CA GLU A 158 18.11 12.25 6.95
C GLU A 158 16.90 12.51 6.05
N MET A 159 16.40 13.75 6.03
CA MET A 159 15.25 14.13 5.20
C MET A 159 15.52 13.89 3.70
N LEU A 160 16.74 14.14 3.21
CA LEU A 160 17.13 13.85 1.82
C LEU A 160 17.14 12.35 1.53
N ARG A 161 17.69 11.52 2.43
CA ARG A 161 17.66 10.04 2.31
C ARG A 161 16.23 9.49 2.31
N LEU A 162 15.33 10.15 3.02
CA LEU A 162 13.89 9.84 3.10
C LEU A 162 13.04 10.55 2.01
N GLY A 163 13.66 11.16 1.00
CA GLY A 163 12.99 11.68 -0.20
C GLY A 163 12.37 13.08 -0.08
N CYS A 164 12.59 13.80 1.02
CA CYS A 164 12.14 15.19 1.18
C CYS A 164 13.23 16.16 0.67
N ASP A 165 13.14 16.56 -0.60
CA ASP A 165 14.15 17.39 -1.29
C ASP A 165 13.86 18.90 -1.31
N ARG A 166 12.75 19.32 -0.68
CA ARG A 166 12.29 20.71 -0.57
C ARG A 166 12.57 21.24 0.83
N GLN A 167 13.82 21.66 1.01
CA GLN A 167 14.35 22.16 2.28
C GLN A 167 14.94 23.56 2.10
N GLU A 168 14.51 24.49 2.93
CA GLU A 168 15.05 25.85 3.03
C GLU A 168 15.60 26.05 4.44
N VAL A 169 16.70 26.77 4.57
CA VAL A 169 17.36 27.06 5.85
C VAL A 169 17.42 28.55 6.13
N LEU A 170 17.43 28.86 7.43
CA LEU A 170 17.57 30.19 7.99
C LEU A 170 18.53 30.09 9.18
N PHE A 171 19.47 31.03 9.28
CA PHE A 171 20.42 31.14 10.38
C PHE A 171 20.16 32.43 11.15
N ALA A 172 20.27 32.39 12.47
CA ALA A 172 20.09 33.54 13.35
C ALA A 172 21.08 33.49 14.53
N SER A 173 21.51 34.67 14.98
CA SER A 173 22.32 34.87 16.18
C SER A 173 21.52 35.68 17.20
N GLY A 174 21.50 35.24 18.46
CA GLY A 174 21.15 36.09 19.60
C GLY A 174 22.41 36.68 20.25
N ASP A 175 22.23 37.48 21.30
CA ASP A 175 23.36 38.03 22.06
C ASP A 175 24.13 36.91 22.79
N GLY A 176 25.44 36.83 22.57
CA GLY A 176 26.36 35.85 23.16
C GLY A 176 26.69 34.64 22.26
N GLU A 177 27.93 34.14 22.36
CA GLU A 177 28.49 33.10 21.48
C GLU A 177 27.70 31.76 21.49
N ALA A 178 27.00 31.45 22.58
CA ALA A 178 26.16 30.26 22.69
C ALA A 178 24.79 30.38 21.98
N SER A 179 24.51 31.51 21.30
CA SER A 179 23.17 31.88 20.82
C SER A 179 22.94 31.67 19.32
N HIS A 180 23.84 30.99 18.60
CA HIS A 180 23.65 30.67 17.18
C HIS A 180 22.63 29.55 16.96
N ARG A 181 21.54 29.85 16.26
CA ARG A 181 20.46 28.90 15.95
C ARG A 181 20.24 28.79 14.44
N ALA A 182 19.78 27.61 14.02
CA ALA A 182 19.32 27.37 12.66
C ALA A 182 17.87 26.87 12.66
N LEU A 183 17.12 27.23 11.63
CA LEU A 183 15.77 26.75 11.37
C LEU A 183 15.75 26.09 9.98
N LEU A 184 15.13 24.92 9.88
CA LEU A 184 14.95 24.18 8.63
C LEU A 184 13.46 24.12 8.30
N ARG A 185 13.05 24.77 7.20
CA ARG A 185 11.70 24.67 6.65
C ARG A 185 11.65 23.54 5.64
N ALA A 186 10.89 22.50 5.95
CA ALA A 186 10.65 21.36 5.05
C ALA A 186 9.19 21.34 4.59
N MET A 187 8.96 21.06 3.29
CA MET A 187 7.63 20.83 2.75
C MET A 187 7.26 19.35 2.82
N ALA A 188 6.20 19.01 3.55
CA ALA A 188 5.74 17.63 3.78
C ALA A 188 6.89 16.68 4.21
N PRO A 189 7.52 16.92 5.38
CA PRO A 189 8.66 16.14 5.86
C PRO A 189 8.28 14.67 6.19
N PRO A 190 9.28 13.77 6.27
CA PRO A 190 9.06 12.36 6.59
C PRO A 190 8.45 12.16 7.99
N TYR A 191 7.49 11.23 8.12
CA TYR A 191 6.81 10.94 9.39
C TYR A 191 7.77 10.48 10.51
N PHE A 192 8.87 9.80 10.14
CA PHE A 192 9.92 9.39 11.08
C PHE A 192 10.56 10.60 11.77
N THR A 193 11.03 11.58 11.00
CA THR A 193 11.64 12.82 11.50
C THR A 193 10.66 13.66 12.33
N LEU A 194 9.36 13.62 11.97
CA LEU A 194 8.28 14.23 12.76
C LEU A 194 8.05 13.53 14.10
N THR A 195 8.19 12.20 14.16
CA THR A 195 8.08 11.43 15.42
C THR A 195 9.28 11.72 16.33
N GLY A 196 10.50 11.76 15.77
CA GLY A 196 11.70 12.17 16.51
C GLY A 196 11.56 13.54 17.16
N ALA A 197 10.93 14.50 16.48
CA ALA A 197 10.63 15.83 17.02
C ALA A 197 9.46 15.86 18.03
N LEU A 198 8.49 14.95 17.94
CA LEU A 198 7.40 14.80 18.93
C LEU A 198 7.88 14.24 20.27
N ASP A 199 8.90 13.38 20.22
CA ASP A 199 9.55 12.77 21.39
C ASP A 199 10.79 13.58 21.86
N HIS A 200 11.00 14.79 21.33
CA HIS A 200 12.15 15.68 21.62
C HIS A 200 13.53 15.01 21.48
N THR A 201 13.66 14.06 20.56
CA THR A 201 14.88 13.28 20.34
C THR A 201 16.04 14.19 19.90
N GLY A 202 17.16 14.14 20.61
CA GLY A 202 18.28 15.05 20.39
C GLY A 202 17.96 16.54 20.66
N GLY A 203 16.86 16.83 21.36
CA GLY A 203 16.34 18.17 21.57
C GLY A 203 15.71 18.82 20.33
N LEU A 204 15.50 18.05 19.25
CA LEU A 204 14.81 18.51 18.05
C LEU A 204 13.36 18.91 18.38
N ARG A 205 12.94 20.10 17.91
CA ARG A 205 11.54 20.54 17.93
C ARG A 205 11.03 20.76 16.51
N ALA A 206 9.74 20.50 16.30
CA ALA A 206 9.04 20.80 15.05
C ALA A 206 7.86 21.73 15.33
N PHE A 207 7.62 22.70 14.45
CA PHE A 207 6.53 23.67 14.55
C PHE A 207 5.72 23.68 13.26
N VAL A 208 4.39 23.81 13.40
CA VAL A 208 3.42 23.89 12.30
C VAL A 208 2.68 25.24 12.34
N PRO A 209 2.13 25.74 11.21
CA PRO A 209 1.36 26.97 11.20
C PRO A 209 0.17 26.93 12.16
N ALA A 210 -0.04 28.00 12.94
CA ALA A 210 -1.17 28.11 13.87
C ALA A 210 -2.54 28.02 13.18
N VAL A 211 -2.61 28.44 11.92
CA VAL A 211 -3.75 28.31 11.00
C VAL A 211 -3.22 27.97 9.61
N PRO A 212 -3.85 27.06 8.85
CA PRO A 212 -3.48 26.83 7.45
C PRO A 212 -3.52 28.13 6.64
N GLY A 213 -2.40 28.48 6.00
CA GLY A 213 -2.23 29.74 5.25
C GLY A 213 -1.68 30.92 6.07
N GLN A 214 -1.46 30.77 7.37
CA GLN A 214 -0.67 31.72 8.17
C GLN A 214 0.82 31.36 8.08
N HIS A 215 1.70 32.35 8.02
CA HIS A 215 3.16 32.14 7.85
C HIS A 215 4.01 32.74 8.96
N SER A 216 3.44 33.58 9.82
CA SER A 216 4.17 34.32 10.87
C SER A 216 4.01 33.74 12.29
N VAL A 217 2.98 32.95 12.56
CA VAL A 217 2.75 32.32 13.88
C VAL A 217 2.70 30.81 13.73
N TRP A 218 3.56 30.13 14.48
CA TRP A 218 3.76 28.69 14.46
C TRP A 218 3.61 28.13 15.87
N VAL A 219 3.09 26.91 16.00
CA VAL A 219 2.92 26.20 17.27
C VAL A 219 3.66 24.86 17.19
N GLU A 220 4.27 24.46 18.30
CA GLU A 220 4.99 23.20 18.40
C GLU A 220 4.08 22.00 18.08
N LEU A 221 4.61 21.02 17.35
CA LEU A 221 3.87 19.87 16.83
C LEU A 221 3.27 19.07 18.00
N GLY A 222 1.97 18.77 17.90
CA GLY A 222 1.21 18.17 19.01
C GLY A 222 0.70 19.15 20.06
N TYR A 223 0.75 20.46 19.80
CA TYR A 223 0.16 21.51 20.65
C TYR A 223 -0.70 22.48 19.86
N THR A 224 -1.61 23.18 20.56
CA THR A 224 -2.38 24.31 20.04
C THR A 224 -2.46 25.41 21.11
N HIS A 225 -2.48 26.69 20.72
CA HIS A 225 -2.60 27.80 21.66
C HIS A 225 -3.90 28.59 21.43
N PRO A 226 -4.71 28.86 22.47
CA PRO A 226 -6.04 29.47 22.30
C PRO A 226 -6.04 30.85 21.61
N LEU A 227 -4.95 31.62 21.72
CA LEU A 227 -4.84 32.98 21.18
C LEU A 227 -4.00 33.04 19.88
N ALA A 228 -3.53 31.91 19.36
CA ALA A 228 -2.62 31.89 18.20
C ALA A 228 -3.17 32.59 16.94
N ARG A 229 -4.50 32.65 16.82
CA ARG A 229 -5.22 33.33 15.72
C ARG A 229 -5.27 34.86 15.84
N THR A 230 -5.07 35.40 17.03
CA THR A 230 -5.12 36.85 17.30
C THR A 230 -3.72 37.46 17.48
N LEU A 231 -2.67 36.64 17.48
CA LEU A 231 -1.28 37.10 17.57
C LEU A 231 -0.79 37.62 16.22
N GLN A 232 -0.20 38.81 16.26
CA GLN A 232 0.52 39.43 15.13
C GLN A 232 1.94 39.78 15.62
N PRO A 233 2.98 39.03 15.22
CA PRO A 233 4.35 39.40 15.53
C PRO A 233 4.76 40.64 14.73
N ALA A 234 5.87 41.26 15.13
CA ALA A 234 6.44 42.39 14.41
C ALA A 234 6.72 42.04 12.93
N PRO A 235 6.62 43.01 12.00
CA PRO A 235 6.90 42.77 10.58
C PRO A 235 8.26 42.07 10.37
N ARG A 236 8.29 41.07 9.48
CA ARG A 236 9.46 40.22 9.23
C ARG A 236 9.95 39.41 10.44
N THR A 237 9.07 39.09 11.39
CA THR A 237 9.35 38.23 12.55
C THR A 237 8.38 37.04 12.60
N LEU A 238 8.93 35.85 12.86
CA LEU A 238 8.23 34.61 13.17
C LEU A 238 8.06 34.50 14.69
N LEU A 239 6.88 34.05 15.13
CA LEU A 239 6.62 33.63 16.50
C LEU A 239 6.47 32.12 16.56
N LEU A 240 7.30 31.47 17.39
CA LEU A 240 7.30 30.03 17.62
C LEU A 240 6.80 29.74 19.05
N ILE A 241 5.56 29.27 19.16
CA ILE A 241 4.90 28.95 20.42
C ILE A 241 5.27 27.53 20.83
N THR A 242 6.14 27.41 21.83
CA THR A 242 6.61 26.13 22.39
C THR A 242 5.56 25.49 23.30
N GLY A 243 5.35 24.18 23.17
CA GLY A 243 4.48 23.38 24.04
C GLY A 243 4.99 23.25 25.47
N THR A 244 6.31 23.36 25.67
CA THR A 244 6.96 23.55 26.98
C THR A 244 8.17 24.49 26.85
N GLY A 245 8.30 25.45 27.77
CA GLY A 245 9.33 26.49 27.74
C GLY A 245 8.81 27.89 27.33
N PRO A 246 9.67 28.91 27.32
CA PRO A 246 9.33 30.27 26.90
C PRO A 246 9.18 30.36 25.38
N TRP A 247 8.35 31.30 24.91
CA TRP A 247 8.13 31.51 23.48
C TRP A 247 9.40 32.03 22.80
N LEU A 248 9.59 31.65 21.53
CA LEU A 248 10.76 32.01 20.75
C LEU A 248 10.37 32.89 19.57
N THR A 249 11.18 33.90 19.27
CA THR A 249 11.08 34.70 18.04
C THR A 249 12.26 34.40 17.11
N ALA A 250 12.04 34.57 15.82
CA ALA A 250 13.07 34.42 14.78
C ALA A 250 12.77 35.38 13.60
N PRO A 251 13.76 35.79 12.79
CA PRO A 251 13.48 36.60 11.60
C PRO A 251 12.70 35.80 10.55
N ASP A 252 11.78 36.44 9.82
CA ASP A 252 11.14 35.84 8.64
C ASP A 252 11.98 36.10 7.38
N GLY A 253 13.03 35.30 7.24
CA GLY A 253 13.93 35.30 6.09
C GLY A 253 15.04 36.38 6.11
N PRO A 254 15.94 36.38 5.11
CA PRO A 254 15.84 35.61 3.86
C PRO A 254 15.98 34.10 4.05
N TRP A 255 14.94 33.37 3.62
CA TRP A 255 14.97 31.91 3.52
C TRP A 255 15.85 31.51 2.35
N THR A 256 16.80 30.60 2.58
CA THR A 256 17.77 30.19 1.55
C THR A 256 17.59 28.71 1.26
N ASP A 257 17.47 28.33 -0.01
CA ASP A 257 17.45 26.92 -0.42
C ASP A 257 18.74 26.23 0.06
N LEU A 258 18.63 25.06 0.70
CA LEU A 258 19.76 24.32 1.28
C LEU A 258 20.92 24.12 0.28
N TYR A 259 20.61 23.92 -1.01
CA TYR A 259 21.58 23.71 -2.10
C TYR A 259 22.28 25.00 -2.57
N GLN A 260 21.88 26.17 -2.07
CA GLN A 260 22.59 27.44 -2.28
C GLN A 260 23.65 27.70 -1.19
N VAL A 261 23.46 27.12 0.01
CA VAL A 261 24.36 27.30 1.16
C VAL A 261 25.48 26.25 1.21
N THR A 262 25.53 25.26 0.30
CA THR A 262 26.55 24.20 0.29
C THR A 262 27.72 24.48 -0.68
N ASP A 263 28.96 24.28 -0.22
CA ASP A 263 30.14 24.07 -1.07
C ASP A 263 30.69 22.67 -0.78
N LEU A 264 31.49 22.13 -1.69
CA LEU A 264 32.20 20.89 -1.47
C LEU A 264 33.71 21.21 -1.54
N ARG A 265 34.35 21.38 -0.39
CA ARG A 265 35.79 21.67 -0.26
C ARG A 265 36.44 20.82 0.82
N LEU A 266 37.77 20.90 0.86
CA LEU A 266 38.64 20.36 1.89
C LEU A 266 39.00 21.48 2.92
N PRO A 267 39.43 21.15 4.15
CA PRO A 267 39.54 22.08 5.29
C PRO A 267 40.78 23.01 5.23
N GLU A 268 41.07 23.99 6.11
CA GLU A 268 40.46 24.62 7.33
C GLU A 268 41.31 25.90 7.65
N PRO A 269 41.05 26.75 8.68
CA PRO A 269 39.88 26.98 9.54
C PRO A 269 39.37 28.45 9.48
N ALA A 270 38.46 28.86 10.38
CA ALA A 270 37.75 30.16 10.43
C ALA A 270 38.38 31.15 11.47
N GLU A 271 37.81 32.29 11.93
CA GLU A 271 36.42 32.78 12.05
C GLU A 271 36.16 34.11 11.25
N ASP A 272 35.57 35.25 11.65
CA ASP A 272 35.09 35.91 12.90
C ASP A 272 33.91 36.90 12.57
N TRP A 273 33.15 37.44 13.55
CA TRP A 273 31.73 37.86 13.32
C TRP A 273 31.21 39.25 13.77
N GLU A 274 30.40 39.81 12.86
CA GLU A 274 29.33 40.82 13.03
C GLU A 274 28.09 40.33 12.22
N PRO A 275 26.88 40.94 12.28
CA PRO A 275 25.70 40.41 11.58
C PRO A 275 25.84 40.43 10.04
N GLN A 276 25.65 39.27 9.40
CA GLN A 276 25.98 39.04 7.98
C GLN A 276 24.85 38.35 7.17
N PRO A 277 24.94 38.39 5.81
CA PRO A 277 24.22 37.45 4.93
C PRO A 277 24.60 35.98 5.21
N ALA A 278 23.93 35.05 4.52
CA ALA A 278 24.08 33.61 4.76
C ALA A 278 25.55 33.16 4.89
N PRO A 279 25.89 32.38 5.94
CA PRO A 279 27.28 32.08 6.30
C PRO A 279 28.02 31.40 5.15
N GLY A 280 29.34 31.61 5.10
CA GLY A 280 30.23 31.04 4.08
C GLY A 280 29.92 29.57 3.82
N ARG A 281 29.74 29.25 2.53
CA ARG A 281 29.11 28.00 2.06
C ARG A 281 29.59 26.77 2.85
N LEU A 282 28.64 26.06 3.49
CA LEU A 282 28.83 24.85 4.28
C LEU A 282 29.68 23.84 3.51
N SER A 283 30.94 23.68 3.91
CA SER A 283 31.90 22.80 3.24
C SER A 283 31.64 21.34 3.61
N VAL A 284 30.95 20.61 2.74
CA VAL A 284 30.69 19.18 2.93
C VAL A 284 31.68 18.37 2.09
N PRO A 285 32.60 17.59 2.69
CA PRO A 285 33.48 16.72 1.91
C PRO A 285 32.68 15.56 1.33
N LEU A 286 32.69 15.42 0.00
CA LEU A 286 32.21 14.20 -0.65
C LEU A 286 33.04 13.01 -0.17
N ARG A 287 32.36 11.90 0.13
CA ARG A 287 32.98 10.63 0.51
C ARG A 287 32.49 9.49 -0.37
N LEU A 288 33.40 8.56 -0.67
CA LEU A 288 33.12 7.31 -1.34
C LEU A 288 33.00 6.20 -0.29
N THR A 289 31.77 5.92 0.15
CA THR A 289 31.45 4.92 1.17
C THR A 289 31.18 3.55 0.53
N ARG A 290 31.27 2.48 1.32
CA ARG A 290 30.96 1.12 0.85
C ARG A 290 29.47 0.83 0.91
N ALA A 291 28.89 0.36 -0.19
CA ALA A 291 27.51 -0.08 -0.29
C ALA A 291 27.36 -1.21 -1.31
N ALA A 292 26.41 -2.13 -1.07
CA ALA A 292 26.10 -3.21 -2.00
C ALA A 292 25.26 -2.69 -3.18
N ARG A 293 25.93 -2.27 -4.27
CA ARG A 293 25.30 -2.09 -5.59
C ARG A 293 25.33 -3.42 -6.34
N THR A 294 24.34 -3.63 -7.21
CA THR A 294 24.19 -4.85 -8.03
C THR A 294 24.51 -4.62 -9.51
N GLU A 295 25.18 -3.50 -9.82
CA GLU A 295 25.52 -3.11 -11.20
C GLU A 295 26.87 -3.72 -11.61
N PRO A 296 26.94 -4.43 -12.77
CA PRO A 296 28.16 -5.08 -13.21
C PRO A 296 29.25 -4.07 -13.59
N ALA A 297 30.50 -4.48 -13.42
CA ALA A 297 31.64 -3.70 -13.91
C ALA A 297 31.55 -3.51 -15.43
N SER A 298 31.84 -2.29 -15.89
CA SER A 298 31.93 -1.95 -17.32
C SER A 298 33.15 -1.07 -17.64
N LEU A 299 33.91 -0.71 -16.63
CA LEU A 299 35.24 -0.09 -16.71
C LEU A 299 36.15 -0.76 -15.68
N TRP A 300 37.39 -1.06 -16.06
CA TRP A 300 38.40 -1.70 -15.21
C TRP A 300 39.70 -0.90 -15.28
N VAL A 301 40.36 -0.71 -14.14
CA VAL A 301 41.64 0.04 -14.06
C VAL A 301 42.74 -0.87 -13.53
N LEU A 302 43.73 -1.12 -14.38
CA LEU A 302 44.91 -1.95 -14.14
C LEU A 302 46.11 -1.03 -13.84
N ARG A 303 46.75 -1.21 -12.68
CA ARG A 303 47.96 -0.46 -12.28
C ARG A 303 49.18 -1.33 -12.01
N GLU A 304 48.95 -2.57 -11.58
CA GLU A 304 49.99 -3.55 -11.25
C GLU A 304 50.02 -4.63 -12.35
N ASN A 305 51.21 -4.91 -12.89
CA ASN A 305 51.43 -5.86 -14.00
C ASN A 305 50.47 -5.65 -15.19
N ALA A 306 50.08 -4.40 -15.46
CA ALA A 306 48.94 -4.09 -16.34
C ALA A 306 49.10 -4.64 -17.77
N VAL A 307 50.31 -4.56 -18.34
CA VAL A 307 50.62 -5.11 -19.68
C VAL A 307 50.42 -6.62 -19.69
N ALA A 308 51.07 -7.36 -18.79
CA ALA A 308 50.95 -8.82 -18.70
C ALA A 308 49.52 -9.31 -18.41
N GLN A 309 48.70 -8.52 -17.70
CA GLN A 309 47.28 -8.82 -17.53
C GLN A 309 46.48 -8.65 -18.83
N VAL A 310 46.78 -7.62 -19.63
CA VAL A 310 46.12 -7.41 -20.94
C VAL A 310 46.61 -8.44 -21.97
N GLU A 311 47.91 -8.77 -21.97
CA GLU A 311 48.45 -9.88 -22.78
C GLU A 311 47.72 -11.18 -22.45
N SER A 312 47.62 -11.55 -21.17
CA SER A 312 46.89 -12.75 -20.75
C SER A 312 45.40 -12.71 -21.12
N LEU A 313 44.76 -11.52 -21.11
CA LEU A 313 43.37 -11.34 -21.51
C LEU A 313 43.19 -11.56 -23.03
N VAL A 314 44.10 -11.03 -23.85
CA VAL A 314 44.13 -11.22 -25.31
C VAL A 314 44.38 -12.68 -25.68
N HIS A 315 45.25 -13.39 -24.95
CA HIS A 315 45.53 -14.81 -25.18
C HIS A 315 44.39 -15.76 -24.75
N THR A 316 43.38 -15.28 -24.01
CA THR A 316 42.32 -16.13 -23.42
C THR A 316 40.90 -15.80 -23.83
N LEU A 317 40.60 -14.57 -24.26
CA LEU A 317 39.25 -14.20 -24.73
C LEU A 317 39.07 -14.38 -26.24
N PRO A 318 37.92 -14.92 -26.69
CA PRO A 318 37.54 -14.90 -28.10
C PRO A 318 37.48 -13.47 -28.67
N GLU A 319 37.90 -13.33 -29.94
CA GLU A 319 37.91 -12.06 -30.69
C GLU A 319 36.56 -11.31 -30.65
N ALA A 320 35.45 -12.04 -30.68
CA ALA A 320 34.10 -11.48 -30.52
C ALA A 320 33.93 -10.67 -29.22
N LEU A 321 34.53 -11.10 -28.10
CA LEU A 321 34.51 -10.37 -26.83
C LEU A 321 35.59 -9.27 -26.76
N LEU A 322 36.76 -9.49 -27.35
CA LEU A 322 37.79 -8.44 -27.48
C LEU A 322 37.25 -7.23 -28.27
N SER A 323 36.46 -7.48 -29.31
CA SER A 323 35.77 -6.44 -30.09
C SER A 323 34.75 -5.62 -29.25
N GLN A 324 34.33 -6.09 -28.08
CA GLN A 324 33.45 -5.33 -27.19
C GLN A 324 34.22 -4.39 -26.25
N LEU A 325 35.56 -4.46 -26.23
CA LEU A 325 36.41 -3.67 -25.37
C LEU A 325 37.06 -2.50 -26.12
N ARG A 326 37.27 -1.40 -25.40
CA ARG A 326 38.21 -0.33 -25.74
C ARG A 326 39.20 -0.17 -24.59
N PHE A 327 40.44 0.19 -24.90
CA PHE A 327 41.51 0.41 -23.93
C PHE A 327 42.09 1.81 -24.07
N ALA A 328 42.60 2.36 -22.98
CA ALA A 328 43.41 3.57 -22.96
C ALA A 328 44.60 3.35 -22.02
N VAL A 329 45.78 3.88 -22.37
CA VAL A 329 47.01 3.76 -21.58
C VAL A 329 47.38 5.15 -21.04
N ALA A 330 47.73 5.22 -19.75
CA ALA A 330 48.08 6.45 -19.06
C ALA A 330 49.25 6.23 -18.09
N GLY A 331 50.08 7.27 -17.87
CA GLY A 331 51.26 7.20 -17.01
C GLY A 331 52.57 6.97 -17.79
N PRO A 332 53.71 6.86 -17.08
CA PRO A 332 55.02 6.72 -17.71
C PRO A 332 55.24 5.29 -18.27
N PRO A 333 56.14 5.11 -19.26
CA PRO A 333 56.38 3.79 -19.88
C PRO A 333 56.86 2.71 -18.92
N GLU A 334 57.52 3.08 -17.82
CA GLU A 334 58.04 2.18 -16.80
C GLU A 334 56.93 1.63 -15.86
N SER A 335 55.76 2.26 -15.82
CA SER A 335 54.62 1.83 -14.99
C SER A 335 53.27 2.25 -15.63
N PRO A 336 52.87 1.64 -16.75
CA PRO A 336 51.66 2.01 -17.46
C PRO A 336 50.39 1.59 -16.70
N CYS A 337 49.47 2.54 -16.53
CA CYS A 337 48.11 2.29 -16.05
C CYS A 337 47.20 2.06 -17.27
N ILE A 338 46.60 0.88 -17.39
CA ILE A 338 45.69 0.56 -18.51
C ILE A 338 44.25 0.59 -18.02
N VAL A 339 43.39 1.31 -18.75
CA VAL A 339 41.96 1.42 -18.48
C VAL A 339 41.19 0.71 -19.58
N LEU A 340 40.51 -0.38 -19.24
CA LEU A 340 39.62 -1.13 -20.13
C LEU A 340 38.18 -0.68 -19.92
N ARG A 341 37.39 -0.60 -20.99
CA ARG A 341 35.97 -0.20 -20.94
C ARG A 341 35.15 -0.96 -21.97
N ALA A 342 34.00 -1.48 -21.56
CA ALA A 342 33.04 -2.11 -22.45
C ALA A 342 32.33 -1.06 -23.34
N ARG A 343 32.13 -1.37 -24.62
CA ARG A 343 31.34 -0.54 -25.54
C ARG A 343 29.88 -0.46 -25.05
N PRO A 344 29.23 0.71 -25.03
CA PRO A 344 27.83 0.83 -24.64
C PRO A 344 26.92 0.16 -25.68
N GLY A 345 26.24 -0.92 -25.29
CA GLY A 345 25.42 -1.75 -26.18
C GLY A 345 24.20 -2.37 -25.50
N ARG A 346 23.55 -3.32 -26.19
CA ARG A 346 22.43 -4.12 -25.64
C ARG A 346 22.89 -5.37 -24.87
N GLU A 347 24.12 -5.80 -25.10
CA GLU A 347 24.72 -6.97 -24.45
C GLU A 347 25.30 -6.57 -23.08
N ARG A 348 25.45 -7.57 -22.19
CA ARG A 348 26.06 -7.33 -20.87
C ARG A 348 27.58 -7.23 -21.00
N PRO A 349 28.26 -6.37 -20.21
CA PRO A 349 29.71 -6.36 -20.15
C PRO A 349 30.27 -7.76 -19.81
N PRO A 350 31.34 -8.22 -20.49
CA PRO A 350 31.98 -9.49 -20.16
C PRO A 350 32.71 -9.45 -18.81
N GLU A 351 32.74 -10.60 -18.11
CA GLU A 351 33.51 -10.76 -16.87
C GLU A 351 34.97 -11.10 -17.20
N LEU A 352 35.88 -10.14 -17.00
CA LEU A 352 37.26 -10.21 -17.51
C LEU A 352 38.26 -10.94 -16.61
N GLY A 353 37.88 -11.37 -15.39
CA GLY A 353 38.77 -12.11 -14.47
C GLY A 353 40.01 -11.36 -13.93
N LEU A 354 40.16 -10.07 -14.27
CA LEU A 354 41.32 -9.23 -13.96
C LEU A 354 41.48 -8.94 -12.46
N THR A 355 42.72 -8.69 -12.01
CA THR A 355 42.99 -8.20 -10.63
C THR A 355 42.79 -6.69 -10.48
N GLY A 356 42.53 -5.98 -11.58
CA GLY A 356 42.22 -4.54 -11.58
C GLY A 356 40.88 -4.20 -10.93
N MET A 357 40.77 -2.96 -10.44
CA MET A 357 39.54 -2.49 -9.81
C MET A 357 38.44 -2.29 -10.86
N GLY A 358 37.28 -2.92 -10.64
CA GLY A 358 36.09 -2.79 -11.46
C GLY A 358 35.17 -1.65 -11.02
N TYR A 359 34.63 -0.91 -11.99
CA TYR A 359 33.76 0.24 -11.81
C TYR A 359 32.48 0.11 -12.65
N ALA A 360 31.37 0.62 -12.11
CA ALA A 360 30.07 0.74 -12.76
C ALA A 360 29.66 2.22 -12.86
N PRO A 361 28.99 2.65 -13.95
CA PRO A 361 28.51 4.02 -14.12
C PRO A 361 27.53 4.39 -13.00
N LEU A 362 27.40 5.67 -12.67
CA LEU A 362 26.37 6.15 -11.75
C LEU A 362 25.03 6.26 -12.52
N PRO A 363 23.90 5.69 -12.06
CA PRO A 363 22.62 5.74 -12.79
C PRO A 363 22.09 7.16 -13.10
N GLN A 364 22.57 8.17 -12.35
CA GLN A 364 22.25 9.57 -12.57
C GLN A 364 23.13 10.22 -13.66
N LEU A 365 24.32 9.68 -13.93
CA LEU A 365 25.35 10.27 -14.77
C LEU A 365 26.27 9.19 -15.37
N ALA A 366 25.92 8.69 -16.57
CA ALA A 366 26.63 7.59 -17.23
C ALA A 366 28.13 7.85 -17.53
N ASP A 367 28.52 9.12 -17.56
CA ASP A 367 29.88 9.59 -17.85
C ASP A 367 30.81 9.49 -16.61
N LEU A 368 30.24 9.18 -15.42
CA LEU A 368 30.90 9.10 -14.13
C LEU A 368 30.80 7.68 -13.55
N PHE A 369 31.94 7.07 -13.28
CA PHE A 369 32.07 5.69 -12.81
C PHE A 369 32.50 5.63 -11.34
N LEU A 370 31.84 4.77 -10.57
CA LEU A 370 32.17 4.46 -9.17
C LEU A 370 32.60 2.98 -9.07
N PRO A 371 33.43 2.58 -8.09
CA PRO A 371 33.65 1.16 -7.81
C PRO A 371 32.33 0.41 -7.65
N CYS A 372 32.31 -0.88 -7.99
CA CYS A 372 31.09 -1.69 -7.87
C CYS A 372 30.57 -1.80 -6.42
N ASP A 373 31.44 -1.63 -5.41
CA ASP A 373 31.08 -1.54 -3.99
C ASP A 373 30.94 -0.09 -3.48
N GLY A 374 30.95 0.92 -4.36
CA GLY A 374 31.06 2.34 -4.00
C GLY A 374 29.75 3.15 -4.10
N LEU A 375 29.46 3.94 -3.06
CA LEU A 375 28.40 4.95 -2.99
C LEU A 375 28.99 6.34 -2.71
N LEU A 376 28.43 7.38 -3.31
CA LEU A 376 28.85 8.76 -3.06
C LEU A 376 27.93 9.42 -2.02
N GLU A 377 28.52 9.89 -0.91
CA GLU A 377 27.81 10.60 0.17
C GLU A 377 28.35 12.04 0.36
N PRO A 378 27.49 13.04 0.63
CA PRO A 378 26.02 12.97 0.55
C PRO A 378 25.51 12.78 -0.90
N PRO A 379 24.26 12.33 -1.09
CA PRO A 379 23.64 12.28 -2.41
C PRO A 379 23.42 13.70 -2.95
N VAL A 380 24.01 14.01 -4.12
CA VAL A 380 23.95 15.33 -4.76
C VAL A 380 23.11 15.27 -6.05
N ARG A 381 22.35 16.32 -6.36
CA ARG A 381 21.55 16.41 -7.60
C ARG A 381 22.42 16.33 -8.87
N ARG A 382 21.90 15.66 -9.91
CA ARG A 382 22.58 15.35 -11.20
C ARG A 382 23.41 16.50 -11.78
N ASP A 383 22.84 17.69 -11.88
CA ASP A 383 23.49 18.80 -12.57
C ASP A 383 24.65 19.39 -11.76
N ARG A 384 24.59 19.30 -10.43
CA ARG A 384 25.72 19.60 -9.54
C ARG A 384 26.81 18.52 -9.63
N LEU A 385 26.45 17.22 -9.62
CA LEU A 385 27.41 16.13 -9.81
C LEU A 385 28.19 16.29 -11.12
N ARG A 386 27.50 16.61 -12.23
CA ARG A 386 28.13 16.93 -13.51
C ARG A 386 29.08 18.13 -13.37
N ALA A 387 28.61 19.28 -12.87
CA ALA A 387 29.43 20.47 -12.73
C ALA A 387 30.67 20.32 -11.81
N LEU A 388 30.69 19.34 -10.91
CA LEU A 388 31.77 19.10 -9.94
C LEU A 388 32.73 17.99 -10.37
N LEU A 389 32.22 16.85 -10.85
CA LEU A 389 33.02 15.64 -11.07
C LEU A 389 33.28 15.37 -12.56
N ALA A 390 32.31 15.62 -13.45
CA ALA A 390 32.42 15.46 -14.90
C ALA A 390 32.00 16.76 -15.63
N PRO A 391 32.76 17.86 -15.49
CA PRO A 391 32.40 19.17 -16.02
C PRO A 391 32.63 19.28 -17.53
N GLU A 392 33.62 18.54 -18.05
CA GLU A 392 33.94 18.44 -19.46
C GLU A 392 32.99 17.45 -20.15
N ARG A 393 32.66 17.73 -21.42
CA ARG A 393 31.94 16.77 -22.26
C ARG A 393 32.96 15.87 -22.96
N ASP A 394 32.58 14.63 -23.22
CA ASP A 394 33.44 13.63 -23.88
C ASP A 394 34.69 13.23 -23.06
N THR A 395 34.59 13.27 -21.73
CA THR A 395 35.60 12.73 -20.80
C THR A 395 35.02 11.65 -19.90
N VAL A 396 35.63 10.47 -19.89
CA VAL A 396 35.30 9.38 -18.97
C VAL A 396 35.93 9.71 -17.61
N THR A 397 35.13 9.81 -16.56
CA THR A 397 35.61 10.06 -15.18
C THR A 397 35.35 8.86 -14.29
N TRP A 398 36.32 8.43 -13.48
CA TRP A 398 36.12 7.45 -12.41
C TRP A 398 36.65 7.94 -11.05
N LEU A 399 36.03 7.51 -9.96
CA LEU A 399 36.44 7.88 -8.60
C LEU A 399 37.22 6.74 -7.94
N HIS A 400 38.55 6.85 -7.91
CA HIS A 400 39.42 5.85 -7.30
C HIS A 400 39.51 6.08 -5.77
N PRO A 401 39.17 5.09 -4.92
CA PRO A 401 39.24 5.25 -3.46
C PRO A 401 40.69 5.40 -2.99
N THR A 402 40.94 6.33 -2.07
CA THR A 402 42.26 6.59 -1.47
C THR A 402 42.33 6.24 0.03
N GLY A 403 41.29 5.58 0.56
CA GLY A 403 41.18 5.19 1.97
C GLY A 403 40.34 6.16 2.81
N GLY A 404 39.82 5.70 3.95
CA GLY A 404 39.05 6.54 4.90
C GLY A 404 37.72 7.13 4.36
N GLY A 405 37.27 6.68 3.18
CA GLY A 405 36.17 7.29 2.43
C GLY A 405 36.58 8.47 1.53
N ALA A 406 37.86 8.82 1.46
CA ALA A 406 38.38 9.75 0.46
C ALA A 406 38.55 9.06 -0.91
N PHE A 407 38.55 9.86 -1.98
CA PHE A 407 38.75 9.40 -3.34
C PHE A 407 39.50 10.45 -4.18
N ARG A 408 40.14 10.00 -5.26
CA ARG A 408 40.71 10.82 -6.33
C ARG A 408 39.89 10.62 -7.60
N ALA A 409 39.38 11.71 -8.17
CA ALA A 409 38.79 11.68 -9.50
C ALA A 409 39.91 11.55 -10.55
N GLU A 410 39.80 10.55 -11.42
CA GLU A 410 40.66 10.34 -12.57
C GLU A 410 39.85 10.47 -13.85
N ARG A 411 40.46 11.02 -14.91
CA ARG A 411 39.80 11.32 -16.18
C ARG A 411 40.66 10.90 -17.36
N LEU A 412 40.00 10.43 -18.42
CA LEU A 412 40.57 10.31 -19.76
C LEU A 412 39.55 10.82 -20.79
N PRO A 413 39.98 11.48 -21.87
CA PRO A 413 39.09 11.87 -22.96
C PRO A 413 38.60 10.61 -23.70
N GLU A 414 37.37 10.65 -24.22
CA GLU A 414 36.75 9.57 -24.98
C GLU A 414 37.56 9.19 -26.24
N SER A 415 38.34 10.13 -26.77
CA SER A 415 39.27 9.96 -27.90
C SER A 415 40.52 9.14 -27.57
N ALA A 416 40.92 9.00 -26.29
CA ALA A 416 42.07 8.18 -25.89
C ALA A 416 41.75 6.68 -25.79
N PHE A 417 40.49 6.28 -25.97
CA PHE A 417 40.04 4.89 -25.90
C PHE A 417 40.08 4.24 -27.29
N HIS A 418 41.12 3.44 -27.57
CA HIS A 418 41.26 2.70 -28.82
C HIS A 418 40.55 1.34 -28.74
N PRO A 419 40.04 0.79 -29.86
CA PRO A 419 39.56 -0.60 -29.91
C PRO A 419 40.67 -1.61 -29.53
N LEU A 420 40.39 -2.58 -28.65
CA LEU A 420 41.43 -3.48 -28.13
C LEU A 420 41.97 -4.45 -29.19
N ASP A 421 41.14 -4.83 -30.15
CA ASP A 421 41.48 -5.56 -31.38
C ASP A 421 42.59 -4.86 -32.20
N THR A 422 42.65 -3.52 -32.22
CA THR A 422 43.71 -2.75 -32.93
C THR A 422 45.08 -2.73 -32.24
N TRP A 423 45.28 -3.52 -31.18
CA TRP A 423 46.56 -3.65 -30.46
C TRP A 423 47.14 -5.08 -30.50
N VAL A 424 46.58 -5.96 -31.34
CA VAL A 424 46.92 -7.39 -31.40
C VAL A 424 47.46 -7.78 -32.77
N ASP A 425 48.78 -7.76 -32.93
CA ASP A 425 49.46 -8.33 -34.10
C ASP A 425 49.67 -9.84 -33.95
N TYR A 426 48.95 -10.64 -34.73
CA TYR A 426 49.06 -12.11 -34.74
C TYR A 426 50.32 -12.59 -35.49
N VAL A 427 51.49 -12.50 -34.86
CA VAL A 427 52.76 -12.97 -35.44
C VAL A 427 52.95 -14.48 -35.23
N VAL A 428 52.99 -15.26 -36.31
CA VAL A 428 53.22 -16.72 -36.27
C VAL A 428 54.73 -17.02 -36.19
N ASP A 429 55.34 -16.70 -35.05
CA ASP A 429 56.81 -16.58 -34.93
C ASP A 429 57.58 -17.89 -34.64
N THR A 430 57.02 -19.06 -35.00
CA THR A 430 57.74 -20.34 -34.89
C THR A 430 57.53 -21.22 -36.14
N GLY A 431 58.56 -21.30 -36.99
CA GLY A 431 58.70 -22.34 -38.02
C GLY A 431 58.59 -21.89 -39.48
N ALA A 432 58.33 -20.62 -39.79
CA ALA A 432 58.12 -20.14 -41.17
C ALA A 432 59.19 -20.57 -42.19
N ALA A 433 60.47 -20.54 -41.80
CA ALA A 433 61.59 -20.97 -42.64
C ALA A 433 61.59 -22.49 -42.95
N ALA A 434 61.09 -23.32 -42.02
CA ALA A 434 60.98 -24.77 -42.19
C ALA A 434 59.71 -25.18 -42.96
N LEU A 435 58.63 -24.38 -42.85
CA LEU A 435 57.34 -24.65 -43.50
C LEU A 435 57.28 -24.15 -44.96
N THR A 436 58.05 -23.13 -45.33
CA THR A 436 58.05 -22.56 -46.69
C THR A 436 58.23 -23.59 -47.82
N PRO A 437 59.13 -24.60 -47.73
CA PRO A 437 59.24 -25.65 -48.74
C PRO A 437 58.02 -26.58 -48.81
N TRP A 438 57.42 -26.91 -47.66
CA TRP A 438 56.21 -27.76 -47.58
C TRP A 438 54.99 -27.05 -48.17
N VAL A 439 54.77 -25.78 -47.83
CA VAL A 439 53.64 -24.98 -48.34
C VAL A 439 53.70 -24.83 -49.87
N ARG A 440 54.92 -24.65 -50.44
CA ARG A 440 55.15 -24.64 -51.89
C ARG A 440 55.05 -26.01 -52.57
N GLY A 441 55.12 -27.11 -51.81
CA GLY A 441 54.92 -28.47 -52.31
C GLY A 441 53.47 -28.97 -52.19
N ALA A 442 52.64 -28.32 -51.38
CA ALA A 442 51.26 -28.70 -51.09
C ALA A 442 50.21 -27.77 -51.72
N THR A 443 50.61 -26.82 -52.56
CA THR A 443 49.70 -25.92 -53.28
C THR A 443 49.08 -26.65 -54.47
N PHE A 444 47.92 -27.27 -54.26
CA PHE A 444 47.09 -27.75 -55.36
C PHE A 444 46.44 -26.57 -56.07
N ASP A 445 46.74 -26.40 -57.36
CA ASP A 445 46.11 -25.40 -58.21
C ASP A 445 44.74 -25.94 -58.66
N PHE A 446 43.67 -25.42 -58.06
CA PHE A 446 42.29 -25.75 -58.41
C PHE A 446 41.71 -24.64 -59.27
N GLU A 447 41.37 -24.97 -60.53
CA GLU A 447 40.67 -24.06 -61.43
C GLU A 447 39.29 -23.64 -60.88
N ALA A 448 38.77 -22.52 -61.39
CA ALA A 448 37.58 -21.86 -60.84
C ALA A 448 36.34 -22.77 -60.84
N PHE A 449 35.80 -23.02 -59.64
CA PHE A 449 34.59 -23.81 -59.45
C PHE A 449 33.34 -22.94 -59.65
N GLU A 450 32.77 -22.95 -60.86
CA GLU A 450 31.44 -22.38 -61.09
C GLU A 450 30.35 -23.27 -60.46
N ALA A 451 29.50 -22.68 -59.61
CA ALA A 451 28.38 -23.37 -58.97
C ALA A 451 27.07 -22.63 -59.25
N GLU A 452 26.17 -23.28 -59.99
CA GLU A 452 24.82 -22.78 -60.23
C GLU A 452 23.93 -22.90 -58.99
N GLN A 453 23.04 -21.92 -58.81
CA GLN A 453 21.78 -22.00 -58.06
C GLN A 453 21.85 -22.48 -56.59
N GLY A 454 22.10 -21.54 -55.67
CA GLY A 454 21.85 -21.72 -54.24
C GLY A 454 22.00 -20.40 -53.46
N GLU A 455 20.89 -19.80 -53.02
CA GLU A 455 20.94 -18.58 -52.20
C GLU A 455 21.52 -18.85 -50.80
N TRP A 456 22.48 -18.04 -50.35
CA TRP A 456 22.63 -17.54 -48.96
C TRP A 456 23.86 -16.60 -48.92
N VAL A 457 23.67 -15.28 -48.98
CA VAL A 457 24.80 -14.32 -48.90
C VAL A 457 24.49 -13.19 -47.90
N SER A 458 25.26 -13.15 -46.80
CA SER A 458 25.29 -12.01 -45.89
C SER A 458 26.20 -10.90 -46.46
N LEU A 459 25.68 -9.69 -46.61
CA LEU A 459 26.46 -8.51 -47.04
C LEU A 459 26.51 -7.44 -45.96
N GLY A 460 27.59 -7.46 -45.16
CA GLY A 460 27.98 -6.32 -44.34
C GLY A 460 28.48 -5.17 -45.22
N LYS A 461 27.88 -3.98 -45.09
CA LYS A 461 28.35 -2.79 -45.82
C LYS A 461 29.49 -2.10 -45.09
N GLN A 462 30.69 -2.23 -45.65
CA GLN A 462 31.81 -1.34 -45.33
C GLN A 462 31.43 0.13 -45.63
N LYS A 463 32.02 1.07 -44.89
CA LYS A 463 31.90 2.51 -45.12
C LYS A 463 33.30 3.10 -45.32
N ALA A 464 33.63 3.44 -46.55
CA ALA A 464 34.90 4.09 -46.89
C ALA A 464 34.94 5.56 -46.43
N GLU A 465 36.15 6.06 -46.22
CA GLU A 465 36.44 7.38 -45.67
C GLU A 465 36.35 8.51 -46.72
N LYS A 466 36.18 9.75 -46.24
CA LYS A 466 36.93 10.88 -46.80
C LYS A 466 36.98 12.10 -45.86
N ALA A 467 38.14 12.74 -45.86
CA ALA A 467 38.45 14.08 -45.37
C ALA A 467 39.55 14.66 -46.30
N PRO A 468 40.03 15.91 -46.13
CA PRO A 468 39.50 17.01 -45.33
C PRO A 468 39.17 18.26 -46.19
N ALA A 469 38.58 19.29 -45.58
CA ALA A 469 38.77 20.71 -45.95
C ALA A 469 38.17 21.63 -44.88
N GLU A 470 39.00 22.52 -44.33
CA GLU A 470 38.59 23.80 -43.72
C GLU A 470 38.42 24.83 -44.88
N ASP A 471 37.84 26.02 -44.74
CA ASP A 471 37.67 26.88 -43.54
C ASP A 471 36.52 27.91 -43.69
N ASP A 472 36.35 28.76 -42.66
CA ASP A 472 35.75 30.11 -42.64
C ASP A 472 34.25 30.40 -43.01
N ALA A 473 33.45 30.55 -41.94
CA ALA A 473 32.88 31.83 -41.45
C ALA A 473 31.78 32.67 -42.18
N GLU A 474 31.04 33.40 -41.33
CA GLU A 474 30.26 34.65 -41.54
C GLU A 474 29.05 34.73 -42.52
N SER A 475 27.89 34.35 -41.99
CA SER A 475 26.68 35.20 -41.79
C SER A 475 26.17 36.23 -42.85
N ARG A 476 24.82 36.25 -42.98
CA ARG A 476 23.96 37.37 -43.44
C ARG A 476 24.06 37.84 -44.91
N SER A 477 23.00 37.56 -45.69
CA SER A 477 22.02 38.63 -46.02
C SER A 477 20.68 38.04 -46.52
N SER A 478 19.74 38.89 -46.93
CA SER A 478 18.35 38.51 -47.27
C SER A 478 17.89 39.14 -48.60
N ARG A 479 17.00 38.43 -49.32
CA ARG A 479 15.88 38.87 -50.22
C ARG A 479 15.63 37.78 -51.29
N ARG A 480 14.40 37.43 -51.73
CA ARG A 480 13.39 38.21 -52.51
C ARG A 480 14.01 38.80 -53.81
N ARG A 481 13.37 38.83 -54.98
CA ARG A 481 11.98 38.55 -55.48
C ARG A 481 12.13 38.34 -57.03
N ARG A 482 11.17 37.96 -57.88
CA ARG A 482 9.70 37.72 -57.85
C ARG A 482 9.36 36.89 -59.12
N ASN A 483 8.48 35.88 -59.07
CA ASN A 483 7.38 35.68 -60.05
C ASN A 483 6.49 34.45 -59.76
N ALA A 484 5.27 34.51 -60.29
CA ALA A 484 4.13 33.57 -60.21
C ALA A 484 3.31 33.78 -61.52
N PRO A 485 2.18 33.10 -61.83
CA PRO A 485 1.40 32.17 -60.98
C PRO A 485 0.90 30.88 -61.69
N THR A 486 0.31 29.96 -60.92
CA THR A 486 -1.11 29.47 -61.03
C THR A 486 -1.36 28.47 -59.87
N GLU A 487 -2.62 28.23 -59.50
CA GLU A 487 -3.03 27.62 -58.22
C GLU A 487 -2.83 26.10 -58.11
N PRO A 488 -2.56 25.64 -56.88
CA PRO A 488 -3.22 24.45 -56.31
C PRO A 488 -4.07 24.79 -55.08
N ALA A 489 -5.12 23.99 -54.83
CA ALA A 489 -6.08 24.22 -53.76
C ALA A 489 -5.49 24.11 -52.33
N ALA A 490 -6.07 24.83 -51.38
CA ALA A 490 -5.51 25.00 -50.04
C ALA A 490 -5.77 23.80 -49.09
N PRO A 491 -4.75 23.27 -48.40
CA PRO A 491 -4.94 22.43 -47.22
C PRO A 491 -5.41 23.27 -46.03
N ALA A 492 -6.25 22.69 -45.17
CA ALA A 492 -6.80 23.38 -44.00
C ALA A 492 -5.74 23.70 -42.93
N ARG A 493 -5.98 24.76 -42.15
CA ARG A 493 -5.10 25.18 -41.05
C ARG A 493 -5.04 24.13 -39.93
N PRO A 494 -3.90 23.96 -39.24
CA PRO A 494 -3.85 23.16 -38.02
C PRO A 494 -4.71 23.80 -36.92
N THR A 495 -5.72 23.07 -36.45
CA THR A 495 -6.59 23.51 -35.35
C THR A 495 -5.78 23.62 -34.06
N GLN A 496 -5.78 24.81 -33.44
CA GLN A 496 -5.21 24.99 -32.11
C GLN A 496 -6.02 24.17 -31.09
N VAL A 497 -5.37 23.20 -30.45
CA VAL A 497 -6.01 22.40 -29.39
C VAL A 497 -6.12 23.26 -28.13
N MET A 498 -7.24 23.98 -28.02
CA MET A 498 -7.62 24.65 -26.77
C MET A 498 -7.87 23.59 -25.68
N PRO A 499 -7.50 23.85 -24.42
CA PRO A 499 -7.82 22.95 -23.32
C PRO A 499 -9.35 22.87 -23.14
N VAL A 500 -9.93 21.70 -23.38
CA VAL A 500 -11.37 21.46 -23.20
C VAL A 500 -11.73 21.55 -21.72
N ARG A 501 -12.16 22.74 -21.29
CA ARG A 501 -12.74 22.96 -19.98
C ARG A 501 -14.16 22.39 -19.98
N ALA A 502 -14.28 21.10 -19.64
CA ALA A 502 -15.55 20.39 -19.61
C ALA A 502 -16.58 21.15 -18.74
N ALA A 503 -17.68 21.57 -19.37
CA ALA A 503 -18.83 22.10 -18.66
C ALA A 503 -19.63 20.93 -18.05
N PRO A 504 -20.23 21.09 -16.85
CA PRO A 504 -21.01 20.04 -16.23
C PRO A 504 -22.31 19.81 -17.01
N ALA A 505 -22.45 18.65 -17.64
CA ALA A 505 -23.69 18.26 -18.30
C ALA A 505 -24.80 18.05 -17.25
N SER A 506 -25.84 18.88 -17.28
CA SER A 506 -26.97 18.84 -16.35
C SER A 506 -28.05 17.83 -16.77
N GLY A 507 -27.64 16.59 -17.05
CA GLY A 507 -28.55 15.45 -17.13
C GLY A 507 -28.83 14.84 -15.74
N PRO A 508 -29.82 13.95 -15.60
CA PRO A 508 -30.00 13.14 -14.39
C PRO A 508 -28.73 12.31 -14.11
N ARG A 509 -27.99 12.68 -13.05
CA ARG A 509 -26.61 12.25 -12.77
C ARG A 509 -26.44 10.79 -12.35
N LEU A 510 -27.55 10.14 -12.00
CA LEU A 510 -27.68 8.73 -11.65
C LEU A 510 -28.93 8.17 -12.36
N ALA A 511 -29.04 8.43 -13.67
CA ALA A 511 -30.10 7.86 -14.49
C ALA A 511 -30.00 6.32 -14.50
N PRO A 512 -31.12 5.60 -14.30
CA PRO A 512 -31.17 4.16 -14.54
C PRO A 512 -30.65 3.83 -15.94
N LEU A 513 -29.67 2.92 -16.02
CA LEU A 513 -29.30 2.33 -17.30
C LEU A 513 -30.51 1.56 -17.83
N THR A 514 -30.99 1.94 -19.03
CA THR A 514 -32.11 1.28 -19.70
C THR A 514 -31.94 -0.23 -19.60
N ALA A 515 -32.99 -0.93 -19.17
CA ALA A 515 -32.93 -2.38 -18.96
C ALA A 515 -32.40 -3.05 -20.23
N THR A 516 -31.23 -3.68 -20.11
CA THR A 516 -30.67 -4.49 -21.18
C THR A 516 -31.66 -5.62 -21.39
N GLN A 517 -32.34 -5.64 -22.53
CA GLN A 517 -33.40 -6.61 -22.77
C GLN A 517 -32.78 -8.01 -22.71
N LEU A 518 -33.22 -8.79 -21.71
CA LEU A 518 -32.85 -10.19 -21.57
C LEU A 518 -33.36 -10.95 -22.81
N SER A 519 -32.62 -11.97 -23.23
CA SER A 519 -33.21 -12.96 -24.12
C SER A 519 -34.34 -13.69 -23.39
N ALA A 520 -35.33 -14.20 -24.14
CA ALA A 520 -36.43 -14.97 -23.57
C ALA A 520 -35.91 -16.21 -22.78
N ALA A 521 -34.78 -16.78 -23.18
CA ALA A 521 -34.14 -17.89 -22.46
C ALA A 521 -33.56 -17.46 -21.10
N GLU A 522 -32.98 -16.27 -20.98
CA GLU A 522 -32.53 -15.72 -19.69
C GLU A 522 -33.72 -15.37 -18.77
N GLU A 523 -34.82 -14.84 -19.32
CA GLU A 523 -36.03 -14.59 -18.54
C GLU A 523 -36.66 -15.89 -18.01
N GLU A 524 -36.76 -16.92 -18.84
CA GLU A 524 -37.28 -18.23 -18.40
C GLU A 524 -36.33 -18.91 -17.40
N LEU A 525 -35.01 -18.83 -17.59
CA LEU A 525 -34.05 -19.37 -16.62
C LEU A 525 -34.22 -18.70 -15.24
N ALA A 526 -34.32 -17.37 -15.20
CA ALA A 526 -34.55 -16.63 -13.96
C ALA A 526 -35.90 -16.96 -13.30
N LYS A 527 -36.95 -17.28 -14.07
CA LYS A 527 -38.24 -17.76 -13.54
C LYS A 527 -38.09 -19.16 -12.92
N VAL A 528 -37.40 -20.08 -13.59
CA VAL A 528 -37.20 -21.47 -13.12
C VAL A 528 -36.31 -21.51 -11.87
N GLU A 529 -35.19 -20.78 -11.85
CA GLU A 529 -34.31 -20.66 -10.68
C GLU A 529 -35.04 -20.06 -9.46
N LYS A 530 -35.86 -19.03 -9.68
CA LYS A 530 -36.69 -18.43 -8.62
C LYS A 530 -37.71 -19.42 -8.06
N SER A 531 -38.34 -20.23 -8.92
CA SER A 531 -39.23 -21.30 -8.48
C SER A 531 -38.48 -22.37 -7.67
N PHE A 532 -37.28 -22.77 -8.10
CA PHE A 532 -36.43 -23.72 -7.36
C PHE A 532 -36.03 -23.23 -5.96
N LEU A 533 -35.73 -21.94 -5.82
CA LEU A 533 -35.41 -21.29 -4.54
C LEU A 533 -36.63 -21.02 -3.65
N ALA A 534 -37.84 -21.01 -4.23
CA ALA A 534 -39.10 -20.86 -3.50
C ALA A 534 -39.72 -22.20 -3.06
N LEU A 535 -39.34 -23.31 -3.71
CA LEU A 535 -39.88 -24.65 -3.47
C LEU A 535 -39.41 -25.22 -2.12
N ASP A 536 -40.37 -25.45 -1.23
CA ASP A 536 -40.19 -26.02 0.11
C ASP A 536 -40.37 -27.56 0.07
N ALA A 537 -39.42 -28.24 -0.58
CA ALA A 537 -39.40 -29.69 -0.77
C ALA A 537 -37.96 -30.26 -0.60
N PRO A 538 -37.79 -31.55 -0.26
CA PRO A 538 -36.48 -32.20 -0.14
C PRO A 538 -35.61 -32.10 -1.40
N ALA A 539 -34.30 -32.25 -1.27
CA ALA A 539 -33.35 -32.10 -2.36
C ALA A 539 -33.47 -33.17 -3.46
N ASP A 540 -34.00 -34.37 -3.15
CA ASP A 540 -34.25 -35.48 -4.09
C ASP A 540 -35.70 -35.57 -4.61
N SER A 541 -36.54 -34.54 -4.38
CA SER A 541 -37.93 -34.53 -4.84
C SER A 541 -38.10 -34.53 -6.38
N ALA A 542 -39.22 -35.07 -6.86
CA ALA A 542 -39.53 -35.13 -8.30
C ALA A 542 -39.71 -33.74 -8.92
N GLU A 543 -40.33 -32.81 -8.19
CA GLU A 543 -40.52 -31.41 -8.61
C GLU A 543 -39.17 -30.69 -8.76
N ARG A 544 -38.20 -30.95 -7.87
CA ARG A 544 -36.83 -30.47 -8.05
C ARG A 544 -36.15 -31.10 -9.28
N ARG A 545 -36.41 -32.38 -9.57
CA ARG A 545 -35.85 -33.08 -10.75
C ARG A 545 -36.33 -32.46 -12.06
N GLU A 546 -37.61 -32.14 -12.20
CA GLU A 546 -38.16 -31.44 -13.37
C GLU A 546 -37.51 -30.06 -13.56
N LEU A 547 -37.37 -29.29 -12.47
CA LEU A 547 -36.68 -28.00 -12.49
C LEU A 547 -35.20 -28.15 -12.87
N TRP A 548 -34.50 -29.20 -12.42
CA TRP A 548 -33.12 -29.48 -12.82
C TRP A 548 -32.99 -29.74 -14.33
N VAL A 549 -33.85 -30.58 -14.90
CA VAL A 549 -33.90 -30.83 -16.35
C VAL A 549 -34.10 -29.51 -17.10
N ARG A 550 -35.07 -28.68 -16.67
CA ARG A 550 -35.36 -27.41 -17.35
C ARG A 550 -34.24 -26.38 -17.25
N MET A 551 -33.56 -26.30 -16.10
CA MET A 551 -32.37 -25.46 -15.94
C MET A 551 -31.18 -25.97 -16.78
N ALA A 552 -31.05 -27.28 -16.99
CA ALA A 552 -30.02 -27.85 -17.84
C ALA A 552 -30.21 -27.44 -19.32
N GLU A 553 -31.42 -27.59 -19.85
CA GLU A 553 -31.78 -27.16 -21.21
C GLU A 553 -31.49 -25.68 -21.45
N LEU A 554 -31.96 -24.81 -20.55
CA LEU A 554 -31.81 -23.36 -20.69
C LEU A 554 -30.35 -22.90 -20.57
N ASN A 555 -29.56 -23.51 -19.67
CA ASN A 555 -28.12 -23.24 -19.61
C ASN A 555 -27.39 -23.76 -20.86
N GLY A 556 -27.80 -24.90 -21.43
CA GLY A 556 -27.27 -25.39 -22.71
C GLY A 556 -27.52 -24.41 -23.86
N GLN A 557 -28.75 -23.91 -23.99
CA GLN A 557 -29.15 -22.91 -24.99
C GLN A 557 -28.38 -21.58 -24.86
N LEU A 558 -28.03 -21.19 -23.62
CA LEU A 558 -27.23 -20.00 -23.33
C LEU A 558 -25.71 -20.24 -23.40
N GLY A 559 -25.26 -21.44 -23.80
CA GLY A 559 -23.83 -21.79 -23.89
C GLY A 559 -23.14 -22.03 -22.54
N ASN A 560 -23.87 -21.99 -21.42
CA ASN A 560 -23.38 -22.27 -20.07
C ASN A 560 -23.19 -23.79 -19.83
N ARG A 561 -22.48 -24.50 -20.73
CA ARG A 561 -22.31 -25.98 -20.73
C ARG A 561 -22.02 -26.53 -19.34
N ARG A 562 -21.10 -25.90 -18.60
CA ARG A 562 -20.72 -26.34 -17.25
C ARG A 562 -21.89 -26.30 -16.26
N ASP A 563 -22.66 -25.22 -16.21
CA ASP A 563 -23.82 -25.15 -15.31
C ASP A 563 -24.95 -26.08 -15.80
N ALA A 564 -25.07 -26.31 -17.12
CA ALA A 564 -25.98 -27.33 -17.67
C ALA A 564 -25.62 -28.76 -17.22
N GLY A 565 -24.34 -29.16 -17.30
CA GLY A 565 -23.86 -30.46 -16.80
C GLY A 565 -24.06 -30.64 -15.29
N LEU A 566 -23.88 -29.58 -14.49
CA LEU A 566 -24.18 -29.59 -13.04
C LEU A 566 -25.67 -29.72 -12.70
N CYS A 567 -26.56 -29.42 -13.66
CA CYS A 567 -28.00 -29.64 -13.56
C CYS A 567 -28.38 -31.06 -14.06
N TRP A 568 -27.82 -31.51 -15.20
CA TRP A 568 -28.04 -32.86 -15.74
C TRP A 568 -27.62 -33.95 -14.75
N THR A 569 -26.41 -33.84 -14.18
CA THR A 569 -25.90 -34.78 -13.18
C THR A 569 -26.73 -34.85 -11.91
N ARG A 570 -27.48 -33.79 -11.58
CA ARG A 570 -28.45 -33.77 -10.47
C ARG A 570 -29.77 -34.42 -10.84
N ALA A 571 -30.31 -34.14 -12.02
CA ALA A 571 -31.49 -34.84 -12.54
C ALA A 571 -31.28 -36.36 -12.61
N LEU A 572 -30.09 -36.78 -13.04
CA LEU A 572 -29.67 -38.18 -13.16
C LEU A 572 -29.28 -38.85 -11.82
N TRP A 573 -29.17 -38.10 -10.71
CA TRP A 573 -28.50 -38.60 -9.49
C TRP A 573 -29.26 -39.71 -8.74
N GLU A 574 -30.59 -39.76 -8.84
CA GLU A 574 -31.42 -40.86 -8.30
C GLU A 574 -32.50 -41.27 -9.34
N ALA A 575 -32.16 -41.17 -10.63
CA ALA A 575 -32.98 -41.68 -11.74
C ALA A 575 -32.58 -43.12 -12.09
N ALA A 576 -33.52 -43.92 -12.59
CA ALA A 576 -33.30 -45.34 -12.89
C ALA A 576 -34.06 -45.80 -14.14
N GLY A 577 -33.63 -46.93 -14.71
CA GLY A 577 -34.30 -47.54 -15.87
C GLY A 577 -34.38 -46.59 -17.09
N PRO A 578 -35.53 -46.52 -17.79
CA PRO A 578 -35.64 -45.74 -19.03
C PRO A 578 -35.51 -44.23 -18.81
N GLU A 579 -35.85 -43.71 -17.63
CA GLU A 579 -35.67 -42.29 -17.29
C GLU A 579 -34.17 -41.92 -17.27
N ALA A 580 -33.34 -42.78 -16.67
CA ALA A 580 -31.90 -42.58 -16.63
C ALA A 580 -31.26 -42.62 -18.03
N ALA A 581 -31.81 -43.44 -18.94
CA ALA A 581 -31.33 -43.53 -20.32
C ALA A 581 -31.66 -42.26 -21.15
N ASP A 582 -32.86 -41.68 -20.99
CA ASP A 582 -33.23 -40.39 -21.61
C ASP A 582 -32.32 -39.25 -21.10
N LEU A 583 -32.22 -39.12 -19.77
CA LEU A 583 -31.42 -38.07 -19.14
C LEU A 583 -29.93 -38.15 -19.49
N ALA A 584 -29.36 -39.37 -19.55
CA ALA A 584 -27.97 -39.56 -19.96
C ALA A 584 -27.74 -39.28 -21.46
N SER A 585 -28.71 -39.60 -22.31
CA SER A 585 -28.66 -39.28 -23.75
C SER A 585 -28.65 -37.77 -23.98
N ARG A 586 -29.61 -37.05 -23.37
CA ARG A 586 -29.77 -35.59 -23.47
C ARG A 586 -28.60 -34.82 -22.85
N TRP A 587 -27.98 -35.36 -21.79
CA TRP A 587 -26.75 -34.79 -21.23
C TRP A 587 -25.57 -34.90 -22.21
N ALA A 588 -25.30 -36.09 -22.75
CA ALA A 588 -24.19 -36.28 -23.70
C ALA A 588 -24.38 -35.47 -25.00
N GLU A 589 -25.63 -35.34 -25.48
CA GLU A 589 -25.96 -34.47 -26.63
C GLU A 589 -25.70 -32.98 -26.34
N ALA A 590 -25.87 -32.52 -25.09
CA ALA A 590 -25.64 -31.14 -24.68
C ALA A 590 -24.15 -30.78 -24.49
N ASP A 591 -23.30 -31.74 -24.08
CA ASP A 591 -21.84 -31.54 -23.99
C ASP A 591 -21.16 -31.58 -25.37
N GLY A 592 -21.65 -32.42 -26.29
CA GLY A 592 -21.29 -32.41 -27.71
C GLY A 592 -20.50 -33.63 -28.21
N ALA A 593 -20.50 -33.82 -29.54
CA ALA A 593 -20.14 -35.07 -30.21
C ALA A 593 -18.64 -35.24 -30.56
N ALA A 594 -17.70 -34.77 -29.73
CA ALA A 594 -16.28 -35.02 -29.94
C ALA A 594 -15.94 -36.50 -29.68
N SER A 595 -15.22 -37.17 -30.58
CA SER A 595 -14.88 -38.59 -30.40
C SER A 595 -13.84 -38.78 -29.30
N ALA A 596 -13.91 -39.87 -28.54
CA ALA A 596 -12.94 -40.11 -27.47
C ALA A 596 -11.51 -40.28 -28.01
N ALA A 597 -11.32 -40.68 -29.26
CA ALA A 597 -10.00 -40.68 -29.92
C ALA A 597 -9.42 -39.25 -30.06
N GLU A 598 -10.24 -38.26 -30.39
CA GLU A 598 -9.84 -36.85 -30.44
C GLU A 598 -9.61 -36.27 -29.04
N LEU A 599 -10.39 -36.68 -28.04
CA LEU A 599 -10.21 -36.24 -26.64
C LEU A 599 -8.92 -36.83 -26.03
N LEU A 600 -8.66 -38.11 -26.26
CA LEU A 600 -7.47 -38.83 -25.81
C LEU A 600 -6.17 -38.29 -26.42
N SER A 601 -6.21 -37.70 -27.61
CA SER A 601 -5.03 -37.17 -28.31
C SER A 601 -4.58 -35.78 -27.84
N ARG A 602 -5.41 -35.05 -27.07
CA ARG A 602 -5.07 -33.71 -26.56
C ARG A 602 -4.10 -33.80 -25.39
N THR A 603 -2.98 -33.08 -25.50
CA THR A 603 -2.00 -32.93 -24.41
C THR A 603 -2.53 -32.05 -23.26
N GLU A 604 -3.33 -31.04 -23.59
CA GLU A 604 -4.01 -30.16 -22.63
C GLU A 604 -5.51 -30.13 -22.95
N PRO A 605 -6.31 -31.09 -22.46
CA PRO A 605 -7.76 -31.07 -22.63
C PRO A 605 -8.40 -29.98 -21.77
N SER A 606 -9.43 -29.34 -22.30
CA SER A 606 -10.22 -28.34 -21.57
C SER A 606 -11.16 -28.99 -20.55
N GLY A 607 -11.65 -28.21 -19.58
CA GLY A 607 -12.62 -28.72 -18.61
C GLY A 607 -13.95 -29.20 -19.22
N ASP A 608 -14.30 -28.72 -20.43
CA ASP A 608 -15.45 -29.23 -21.19
C ASP A 608 -15.15 -30.59 -21.84
N ASP A 609 -13.93 -30.79 -22.36
CA ASP A 609 -13.50 -32.06 -22.96
C ASP A 609 -13.59 -33.23 -21.96
N VAL A 610 -13.24 -32.96 -20.69
CA VAL A 610 -13.33 -33.97 -19.61
C VAL A 610 -14.80 -34.23 -19.22
N ARG A 611 -15.68 -33.22 -19.29
CA ARG A 611 -17.13 -33.38 -19.06
C ARG A 611 -17.79 -34.19 -20.18
N ALA A 612 -17.49 -33.88 -21.44
CA ALA A 612 -17.98 -34.63 -22.60
C ALA A 612 -17.60 -36.11 -22.54
N LEU A 613 -16.40 -36.45 -22.06
CA LEU A 613 -16.05 -37.86 -21.83
C LEU A 613 -16.86 -38.48 -20.68
N ALA A 614 -17.09 -37.76 -19.58
CA ALA A 614 -17.87 -38.24 -18.45
C ALA A 614 -19.34 -38.51 -18.83
N SER A 615 -19.96 -37.63 -19.61
CA SER A 615 -21.34 -37.81 -20.11
C SER A 615 -21.44 -38.91 -21.15
N ALA A 616 -20.49 -39.02 -22.09
CA ALA A 616 -20.41 -40.14 -23.03
C ALA A 616 -20.27 -41.50 -22.32
N LEU A 617 -19.33 -41.63 -21.37
CA LEU A 617 -19.17 -42.85 -20.56
C LEU A 617 -20.46 -43.25 -19.82
N THR A 618 -21.16 -42.25 -19.26
CA THR A 618 -22.41 -42.45 -18.51
C THR A 618 -23.55 -42.89 -19.44
N ARG A 619 -23.66 -42.28 -20.62
CA ARG A 619 -24.62 -42.65 -21.67
C ARG A 619 -24.42 -44.09 -22.13
N THR A 620 -23.21 -44.49 -22.49
CA THR A 620 -22.91 -45.85 -22.99
C THR A 620 -23.30 -46.97 -22.01
N VAL A 621 -23.27 -46.70 -20.71
CA VAL A 621 -23.60 -47.67 -19.65
C VAL A 621 -25.10 -47.69 -19.31
N LEU A 622 -25.85 -46.64 -19.64
CA LEU A 622 -27.28 -46.51 -19.33
C LEU A 622 -28.19 -46.72 -20.56
N VAL A 623 -27.67 -46.52 -21.78
CA VAL A 623 -28.38 -46.72 -23.04
C VAL A 623 -28.09 -48.13 -23.59
N PRO A 624 -29.10 -49.01 -23.72
CA PRO A 624 -28.88 -50.38 -24.19
C PRO A 624 -28.36 -50.42 -25.64
N GLY A 625 -27.30 -51.19 -25.88
CA GLY A 625 -26.75 -51.46 -27.20
C GLY A 625 -25.64 -50.52 -27.67
N GLU A 626 -25.24 -49.54 -26.87
CA GLU A 626 -24.03 -48.74 -27.15
C GLU A 626 -22.73 -49.53 -26.87
N THR A 627 -21.62 -49.03 -27.42
CA THR A 627 -20.29 -49.62 -27.27
C THR A 627 -19.34 -48.62 -26.62
N ALA A 628 -18.34 -49.12 -25.89
CA ALA A 628 -17.36 -48.27 -25.20
C ALA A 628 -16.71 -47.27 -26.19
N PRO A 629 -16.66 -45.97 -25.86
CA PRO A 629 -16.20 -44.94 -26.81
C PRO A 629 -14.70 -45.03 -27.14
N GLY A 630 -13.96 -45.91 -26.46
CA GLY A 630 -12.55 -46.21 -26.69
C GLY A 630 -12.05 -47.33 -25.77
N ASP A 631 -10.74 -47.59 -25.81
CA ASP A 631 -10.06 -48.58 -24.96
C ASP A 631 -10.16 -48.22 -23.47
N VAL A 632 -10.83 -49.07 -22.66
CA VAL A 632 -11.17 -48.77 -21.26
C VAL A 632 -9.93 -48.47 -20.39
N PRO A 633 -8.82 -49.24 -20.43
CA PRO A 633 -7.59 -48.88 -19.70
C PRO A 633 -6.96 -47.56 -20.14
N SER A 634 -7.13 -47.14 -21.40
CA SER A 634 -6.68 -45.82 -21.87
C SER A 634 -7.58 -44.68 -21.40
N LEU A 635 -8.90 -44.92 -21.35
CA LEU A 635 -9.88 -43.99 -20.79
C LEU A 635 -9.67 -43.79 -19.28
N GLN A 636 -9.44 -44.87 -18.52
CA GLN A 636 -9.08 -44.81 -17.09
C GLN A 636 -7.82 -43.94 -16.86
N ARG A 637 -6.71 -44.24 -17.56
CA ARG A 637 -5.42 -43.51 -17.43
C ARG A 637 -5.46 -42.07 -17.93
N TRP A 638 -6.46 -41.69 -18.73
CA TRP A 638 -6.69 -40.30 -19.10
C TRP A 638 -7.51 -39.59 -18.02
N LEU A 639 -8.60 -40.21 -17.54
CA LEU A 639 -9.41 -39.67 -16.45
C LEU A 639 -8.60 -39.47 -15.16
N ASP A 640 -7.68 -40.40 -14.82
CA ASP A 640 -6.74 -40.28 -13.68
C ASP A 640 -5.88 -39.01 -13.71
N ARG A 641 -5.61 -38.45 -14.89
CA ARG A 641 -4.79 -37.24 -15.08
C ARG A 641 -5.60 -35.95 -15.12
N HIS A 642 -6.90 -36.03 -15.40
CA HIS A 642 -7.72 -34.86 -15.74
C HIS A 642 -9.00 -34.71 -14.89
N ASP A 643 -9.37 -35.71 -14.08
CA ASP A 643 -10.57 -35.70 -13.23
C ASP A 643 -10.68 -34.56 -12.22
N ALA A 644 -9.59 -33.85 -11.92
CA ALA A 644 -9.60 -32.64 -11.10
C ALA A 644 -10.48 -31.50 -11.67
N SER A 645 -10.87 -31.55 -12.95
CA SER A 645 -11.80 -30.58 -13.56
C SER A 645 -13.28 -30.99 -13.50
N LEU A 646 -13.59 -32.20 -13.01
CA LEU A 646 -14.96 -32.68 -12.82
C LEU A 646 -15.50 -32.32 -11.44
N ASP A 647 -16.82 -32.17 -11.35
CA ASP A 647 -17.52 -32.20 -10.08
C ASP A 647 -17.65 -33.61 -9.51
N VAL A 648 -17.97 -33.70 -8.22
CA VAL A 648 -18.13 -34.97 -7.49
C VAL A 648 -19.14 -35.92 -8.17
N ARG A 649 -20.22 -35.42 -8.79
CA ARG A 649 -21.24 -36.26 -9.43
C ARG A 649 -20.77 -36.76 -10.80
N SER A 650 -20.27 -35.88 -11.66
CA SER A 650 -19.68 -36.27 -12.96
C SER A 650 -18.55 -37.28 -12.77
N LEU A 651 -17.67 -37.08 -11.79
CA LEU A 651 -16.56 -37.97 -11.50
C LEU A 651 -17.06 -39.34 -11.00
N TRP A 652 -18.03 -39.38 -10.08
CA TRP A 652 -18.59 -40.64 -9.62
C TRP A 652 -19.28 -41.42 -10.75
N LEU A 653 -20.13 -40.77 -11.55
CA LEU A 653 -20.84 -41.39 -12.67
C LEU A 653 -19.86 -41.95 -13.73
N ALA A 654 -18.81 -41.20 -14.07
CA ALA A 654 -17.78 -41.66 -15.00
C ALA A 654 -16.99 -42.86 -14.45
N ARG A 655 -16.68 -42.88 -13.14
CA ARG A 655 -15.94 -43.98 -12.49
C ARG A 655 -16.78 -45.25 -12.35
N ALA A 656 -18.04 -45.12 -11.92
CA ALA A 656 -19.00 -46.23 -11.89
C ALA A 656 -19.30 -46.78 -13.30
N SER A 657 -19.25 -45.93 -14.33
CA SER A 657 -19.37 -46.36 -15.72
C SER A 657 -18.12 -47.12 -16.21
N LEU A 658 -16.91 -46.63 -15.90
CA LEU A 658 -15.66 -47.33 -16.24
C LEU A 658 -15.53 -48.68 -15.51
N ASP A 659 -15.94 -48.75 -14.23
CA ASP A 659 -16.05 -50.02 -13.47
C ASP A 659 -16.95 -51.03 -14.20
N ARG A 660 -18.14 -50.62 -14.64
CA ARG A 660 -19.07 -51.47 -15.40
C ARG A 660 -18.51 -51.87 -16.77
N LEU A 661 -17.89 -50.95 -17.51
CA LEU A 661 -17.28 -51.22 -18.82
C LEU A 661 -16.03 -52.12 -18.73
N ALA A 662 -15.33 -52.12 -17.60
CA ALA A 662 -14.21 -53.03 -17.32
C ALA A 662 -14.66 -54.44 -16.90
N GLY A 663 -15.97 -54.66 -16.69
CA GLY A 663 -16.51 -55.92 -16.16
C GLY A 663 -16.44 -56.06 -14.63
N GLY A 664 -16.11 -54.96 -13.92
CA GLY A 664 -15.94 -54.91 -12.47
C GLY A 664 -14.50 -54.58 -12.06
N ASP A 665 -14.25 -53.34 -11.66
CA ASP A 665 -13.01 -52.88 -11.04
C ASP A 665 -13.32 -52.28 -9.65
N PRO A 666 -13.58 -53.12 -8.63
CA PRO A 666 -13.91 -52.65 -7.29
C PRO A 666 -12.75 -51.89 -6.63
N LEU A 667 -11.50 -52.13 -7.04
CA LEU A 667 -10.33 -51.41 -6.52
C LEU A 667 -10.23 -50.01 -7.11
N GLY A 668 -10.49 -49.85 -8.41
CA GLY A 668 -10.60 -48.55 -9.06
C GLY A 668 -11.76 -47.72 -8.52
N LEU A 669 -12.92 -48.35 -8.29
CA LEU A 669 -14.10 -47.68 -7.73
C LEU A 669 -13.88 -47.28 -6.25
N ALA A 670 -13.29 -48.15 -5.42
CA ALA A 670 -12.95 -47.82 -4.04
C ALA A 670 -11.98 -46.63 -3.94
N ARG A 671 -10.93 -46.61 -4.78
CA ARG A 671 -9.98 -45.48 -4.86
C ARG A 671 -10.65 -44.18 -5.30
N ALA A 672 -11.62 -44.24 -6.20
CA ALA A 672 -12.44 -43.08 -6.56
C ALA A 672 -13.30 -42.62 -5.36
N GLY A 673 -13.88 -43.56 -4.62
CA GLY A 673 -14.62 -43.32 -3.37
C GLY A 673 -13.78 -42.58 -2.33
N ASP A 674 -12.61 -43.12 -1.97
CA ASP A 674 -11.67 -42.49 -1.02
C ASP A 674 -11.29 -41.06 -1.44
N ARG A 675 -11.05 -40.85 -2.74
CA ARG A 675 -10.68 -39.54 -3.29
C ARG A 675 -11.85 -38.55 -3.24
N LEU A 676 -13.08 -38.98 -3.54
CA LEU A 676 -14.28 -38.16 -3.40
C LEU A 676 -14.61 -37.85 -1.94
N LEU A 677 -14.52 -38.83 -1.03
CA LEU A 677 -14.69 -38.62 0.40
C LEU A 677 -13.63 -37.66 0.96
N THR A 678 -12.41 -37.70 0.44
CA THR A 678 -11.36 -36.71 0.72
C THR A 678 -11.74 -35.32 0.19
N MET A 679 -12.25 -35.22 -1.04
CA MET A 679 -12.76 -33.96 -1.63
C MET A 679 -13.95 -33.38 -0.85
N LEU A 680 -14.75 -34.22 -0.18
CA LEU A 680 -15.90 -33.86 0.65
C LEU A 680 -15.55 -33.63 2.14
N GLN A 681 -14.27 -33.68 2.56
CA GLN A 681 -13.91 -33.42 3.98
C GLN A 681 -14.26 -32.01 4.46
N ARG A 682 -14.48 -31.07 3.55
CA ARG A 682 -14.92 -29.68 3.83
C ARG A 682 -16.29 -29.37 3.19
N GLY A 683 -17.01 -30.42 2.84
CA GLY A 683 -18.25 -30.40 2.08
C GLY A 683 -18.09 -30.19 0.57
N LEU A 684 -19.21 -29.92 -0.10
CA LEU A 684 -19.23 -29.61 -1.54
C LEU A 684 -18.46 -28.33 -1.84
N SER A 685 -17.61 -28.36 -2.86
CA SER A 685 -16.92 -27.16 -3.36
C SER A 685 -17.95 -26.31 -4.10
N LEU A 686 -18.18 -25.08 -3.63
CA LEU A 686 -19.08 -24.15 -4.33
C LEU A 686 -18.51 -23.82 -5.72
N ALA A 687 -17.18 -23.73 -5.83
CA ALA A 687 -16.50 -23.45 -7.09
C ALA A 687 -16.73 -24.54 -8.15
N ARG A 688 -16.75 -25.81 -7.72
CA ARG A 688 -16.67 -27.02 -8.55
C ARG A 688 -18.00 -27.75 -8.71
N ASP A 689 -18.75 -27.97 -7.63
CA ASP A 689 -19.85 -28.93 -7.58
C ASP A 689 -21.24 -28.31 -7.66
N VAL A 690 -21.37 -27.01 -7.38
CA VAL A 690 -22.65 -26.29 -7.22
C VAL A 690 -22.92 -25.41 -8.43
N PRO A 691 -24.15 -25.34 -9.01
CA PRO A 691 -24.48 -24.42 -10.11
C PRO A 691 -24.40 -22.93 -9.72
N ARG A 692 -24.04 -22.04 -10.65
CA ARG A 692 -23.80 -20.60 -10.39
C ARG A 692 -24.90 -19.90 -9.56
N PHE A 693 -26.18 -20.11 -9.88
CA PHE A 693 -27.30 -19.41 -9.21
C PHE A 693 -27.39 -19.69 -7.70
N LEU A 694 -26.96 -20.88 -7.27
CA LEU A 694 -26.90 -21.26 -5.85
C LEU A 694 -25.65 -20.74 -5.14
N ARG A 695 -24.55 -20.48 -5.86
CA ARG A 695 -23.29 -19.96 -5.26
C ARG A 695 -23.42 -18.53 -4.76
N ALA A 696 -23.97 -17.65 -5.61
CA ALA A 696 -23.71 -16.20 -5.50
C ALA A 696 -24.87 -15.38 -4.89
N GLY A 697 -26.11 -15.86 -5.02
CA GLY A 697 -27.30 -15.10 -4.62
C GLY A 697 -27.60 -13.85 -5.45
N THR A 698 -26.74 -13.55 -6.43
CA THR A 698 -27.12 -12.73 -7.58
C THR A 698 -28.31 -13.38 -8.27
N ASN A 699 -29.38 -12.62 -8.47
CA ASN A 699 -30.37 -12.95 -9.48
C ASN A 699 -29.65 -13.16 -10.82
N SER A 700 -29.97 -14.23 -11.57
CA SER A 700 -29.39 -14.52 -12.89
C SER A 700 -29.61 -13.40 -13.91
N VAL A 701 -30.66 -12.59 -13.76
CA VAL A 701 -30.88 -11.33 -14.50
C VAL A 701 -29.75 -10.29 -14.28
N GLN A 702 -29.12 -10.31 -13.11
CA GLN A 702 -28.18 -9.28 -12.66
C GLN A 702 -26.73 -9.71 -12.83
N ALA A 703 -26.41 -11.01 -12.69
CA ALA A 703 -25.04 -11.52 -12.78
C ALA A 703 -24.33 -11.19 -14.11
N PRO A 704 -24.93 -11.35 -15.31
CA PRO A 704 -24.30 -10.96 -16.58
C PRO A 704 -24.03 -9.45 -16.65
N ARG A 705 -24.95 -8.62 -16.16
CA ARG A 705 -24.81 -7.15 -16.15
C ARG A 705 -23.66 -6.71 -15.24
N LEU A 706 -23.52 -7.34 -14.06
CA LEU A 706 -22.41 -7.12 -13.12
C LEU A 706 -21.06 -7.56 -13.71
N VAL A 707 -21.00 -8.73 -14.34
CA VAL A 707 -19.77 -9.27 -14.97
C VAL A 707 -19.32 -8.42 -16.15
N ALA A 708 -20.24 -8.06 -17.06
CA ALA A 708 -19.93 -7.21 -18.20
C ALA A 708 -19.41 -5.83 -17.77
N GLN A 709 -19.95 -5.27 -16.68
CA GLN A 709 -19.44 -4.02 -16.13
C GLN A 709 -18.06 -4.16 -15.47
N LEU A 710 -17.80 -5.26 -14.74
CA LEU A 710 -16.46 -5.51 -14.20
C LEU A 710 -15.42 -5.69 -15.31
N GLU A 711 -15.74 -6.38 -16.40
CA GLU A 711 -14.83 -6.51 -17.56
C GLU A 711 -14.59 -5.15 -18.24
N ALA A 712 -15.62 -4.34 -18.46
CA ALA A 712 -15.47 -2.98 -19.01
C ALA A 712 -14.69 -2.03 -18.07
N MET A 713 -14.75 -2.26 -16.75
CA MET A 713 -13.96 -1.52 -15.77
C MET A 713 -12.51 -2.03 -15.72
N LEU A 714 -12.27 -3.33 -15.86
CA LEU A 714 -10.93 -3.93 -15.99
C LEU A 714 -10.22 -3.38 -17.23
N GLU A 715 -10.89 -3.39 -18.39
CA GLU A 715 -10.38 -2.77 -19.62
C GLU A 715 -10.03 -1.29 -19.41
N ARG A 716 -10.87 -0.54 -18.68
CA ARG A 716 -10.57 0.85 -18.33
C ARG A 716 -9.30 0.98 -17.49
N PHE A 717 -9.05 0.08 -16.53
CA PHE A 717 -7.79 0.09 -15.77
C PHE A 717 -6.57 -0.17 -16.68
N GLU A 718 -6.68 -1.13 -17.61
CA GLU A 718 -5.61 -1.48 -18.56
C GLU A 718 -5.31 -0.38 -19.58
N ARG A 719 -6.34 0.30 -20.10
CA ARG A 719 -6.22 1.27 -21.20
C ARG A 719 -6.05 2.73 -20.74
N THR A 720 -6.28 3.04 -19.47
CA THR A 720 -6.18 4.43 -18.96
C THR A 720 -4.74 4.87 -18.71
N THR A 721 -4.26 5.82 -19.52
CA THR A 721 -2.97 6.49 -19.26
C THR A 721 -3.11 7.45 -18.07
N ARG A 722 -2.52 7.08 -16.92
CA ARG A 722 -2.53 7.89 -15.68
C ARG A 722 -1.42 8.94 -15.65
N ARG A 723 -1.66 10.04 -14.93
CA ARG A 723 -0.60 10.98 -14.51
C ARG A 723 0.15 10.37 -13.32
N ARG A 724 1.32 9.78 -13.56
CA ARG A 724 2.13 9.05 -12.57
C ARG A 724 3.20 9.94 -11.93
N SER A 725 3.55 9.69 -10.67
CA SER A 725 4.74 10.29 -10.04
C SER A 725 6.03 9.67 -10.55
N SER A 726 7.15 10.39 -10.45
CA SER A 726 8.49 9.92 -10.89
C SER A 726 9.09 8.81 -10.02
N VAL A 727 8.43 8.46 -8.91
CA VAL A 727 8.85 7.42 -7.94
C VAL A 727 7.95 6.17 -8.04
N GLU A 728 6.93 6.20 -8.90
CA GLU A 728 5.97 5.10 -9.06
C GLU A 728 6.57 3.91 -9.84
N ALA A 729 6.42 2.69 -9.31
CA ALA A 729 6.83 1.43 -9.93
C ALA A 729 6.32 1.25 -11.36
N PRO A 730 7.02 0.46 -12.21
CA PRO A 730 6.57 0.12 -13.55
C PRO A 730 5.07 -0.24 -13.61
N PRO A 731 4.28 0.30 -14.57
CA PRO A 731 2.83 0.13 -14.59
C PRO A 731 2.36 -1.32 -14.50
N ALA A 732 3.10 -2.25 -15.13
CA ALA A 732 2.81 -3.68 -15.12
C ALA A 732 2.72 -4.29 -13.71
N LEU A 733 3.59 -3.89 -12.77
CA LEU A 733 3.55 -4.40 -11.40
C LEU A 733 2.28 -3.96 -10.67
N THR A 734 1.86 -2.70 -10.88
CA THR A 734 0.57 -2.21 -10.34
C THR A 734 -0.61 -2.90 -11.02
N GLN A 735 -0.53 -3.13 -12.34
CA GLN A 735 -1.59 -3.79 -13.10
C GLN A 735 -1.79 -5.25 -12.67
N ALA A 736 -0.73 -5.98 -12.31
CA ALA A 736 -0.84 -7.33 -11.76
C ALA A 736 -1.66 -7.36 -10.44
N TYR A 737 -1.47 -6.38 -9.55
CA TYR A 737 -2.31 -6.27 -8.35
C TYR A 737 -3.77 -5.91 -8.67
N VAL A 738 -4.01 -5.07 -9.69
CA VAL A 738 -5.36 -4.83 -10.20
C VAL A 738 -5.98 -6.12 -10.76
N HIS A 739 -5.24 -6.90 -11.55
CA HIS A 739 -5.68 -8.20 -12.06
C HIS A 739 -6.07 -9.17 -10.93
N PHE A 740 -5.27 -9.29 -9.86
CA PHE A 740 -5.64 -10.07 -8.69
C PHE A 740 -6.94 -9.59 -8.00
N VAL A 741 -7.11 -8.28 -7.85
CA VAL A 741 -8.32 -7.69 -7.26
C VAL A 741 -9.56 -8.00 -8.11
N PHE A 742 -9.49 -7.83 -9.43
CA PHE A 742 -10.57 -8.18 -10.34
C PHE A 742 -10.83 -9.69 -10.40
N ALA A 743 -9.81 -10.54 -10.28
CA ALA A 743 -9.96 -11.99 -10.18
C ALA A 743 -10.77 -12.39 -8.95
N CYS A 744 -10.54 -11.76 -7.79
CA CYS A 744 -11.38 -11.95 -6.59
C CYS A 744 -12.85 -11.55 -6.83
N GLY A 745 -13.09 -10.45 -7.56
CA GLY A 745 -14.44 -10.01 -7.94
C GLY A 745 -15.17 -10.97 -8.87
N LEU A 746 -14.49 -11.40 -9.94
CA LEU A 746 -15.01 -12.35 -10.91
C LEU A 746 -15.27 -13.73 -10.27
N ALA A 747 -14.41 -14.15 -9.33
CA ALA A 747 -14.64 -15.34 -8.52
C ALA A 747 -15.93 -15.26 -7.68
N ARG A 748 -16.17 -14.12 -6.99
CA ARG A 748 -17.41 -13.86 -6.24
C ARG A 748 -18.67 -13.89 -7.10
N LEU A 749 -18.57 -13.50 -8.37
CA LEU A 749 -19.66 -13.57 -9.35
C LEU A 749 -19.71 -14.93 -10.10
N GLY A 750 -19.00 -15.96 -9.62
CA GLY A 750 -19.04 -17.32 -10.18
C GLY A 750 -18.33 -17.49 -11.52
N GLN A 751 -17.53 -16.51 -11.97
CA GLN A 751 -16.75 -16.56 -13.21
C GLN A 751 -15.40 -17.24 -13.00
N ALA A 752 -15.46 -18.53 -12.65
CA ALA A 752 -14.35 -19.28 -12.10
C ALA A 752 -13.10 -19.30 -12.98
N ASP A 753 -13.27 -19.61 -14.27
CA ASP A 753 -12.14 -19.87 -15.16
C ASP A 753 -11.49 -18.57 -15.65
N ARG A 754 -12.29 -17.51 -15.84
CA ARG A 754 -11.81 -16.14 -16.08
C ARG A 754 -11.03 -15.60 -14.86
N ALA A 755 -11.51 -15.85 -13.65
CA ALA A 755 -10.81 -15.47 -12.41
C ALA A 755 -9.47 -16.21 -12.26
N ARG A 756 -9.43 -17.53 -12.54
CA ARG A 756 -8.18 -18.31 -12.54
C ARG A 756 -7.18 -17.80 -13.59
N ALA A 757 -7.64 -17.57 -14.82
CA ALA A 757 -6.79 -17.06 -15.90
C ALA A 757 -6.20 -15.68 -15.57
N LEU A 758 -7.02 -14.77 -15.03
CA LEU A 758 -6.58 -13.43 -14.64
C LEU A 758 -5.59 -13.46 -13.46
N ALA A 759 -5.80 -14.35 -12.47
CA ALA A 759 -4.86 -14.56 -11.37
C ALA A 759 -3.54 -15.21 -11.81
N ALA A 760 -3.56 -16.12 -12.79
CA ALA A 760 -2.36 -16.71 -13.39
C ALA A 760 -1.54 -15.66 -14.18
N THR A 761 -2.22 -14.83 -14.99
CA THR A 761 -1.60 -13.68 -15.68
C THR A 761 -0.96 -12.71 -14.69
N ALA A 762 -1.64 -12.39 -13.58
CA ALA A 762 -1.12 -11.55 -12.53
C ALA A 762 0.12 -12.14 -11.85
N ALA A 763 0.11 -13.44 -11.54
CA ALA A 763 1.25 -14.13 -10.93
C ALA A 763 2.47 -14.18 -11.86
N GLY A 764 2.27 -14.44 -13.16
CA GLY A 764 3.35 -14.46 -14.16
C GLY A 764 3.95 -13.08 -14.48
N ALA A 765 3.28 -11.98 -14.10
CA ALA A 765 3.75 -10.61 -14.27
C ALA A 765 4.57 -10.07 -13.08
N LEU A 766 4.75 -10.86 -12.02
CA LEU A 766 5.50 -10.49 -10.81
C LEU A 766 6.70 -11.41 -10.58
N ASP A 767 7.81 -10.85 -10.07
CA ASP A 767 8.93 -11.67 -9.60
C ASP A 767 8.54 -12.35 -8.27
N THR A 768 8.28 -13.66 -8.33
CA THR A 768 7.89 -14.45 -7.15
C THR A 768 9.07 -14.81 -6.24
N GLN A 769 10.31 -14.51 -6.63
CA GLN A 769 11.50 -14.64 -5.78
C GLN A 769 11.72 -13.41 -4.90
N GLU A 770 11.19 -12.24 -5.28
CA GLU A 770 11.19 -11.05 -4.42
C GLU A 770 10.17 -11.24 -3.27
N PRO A 771 10.56 -11.11 -1.99
CA PRO A 771 9.69 -11.50 -0.87
C PRO A 771 8.35 -10.77 -0.73
N ILE A 772 8.24 -9.50 -1.14
CA ILE A 772 6.97 -8.74 -1.09
C ILE A 772 6.03 -9.22 -2.20
N HIS A 773 6.52 -9.34 -3.43
CA HIS A 773 5.77 -9.84 -4.57
C HIS A 773 5.37 -11.31 -4.40
N GLY A 774 6.30 -12.17 -3.98
CA GLY A 774 6.05 -13.59 -3.72
C GLY A 774 5.01 -13.85 -2.62
N PHE A 775 5.08 -13.13 -1.50
CA PHE A 775 4.05 -13.21 -0.45
C PHE A 775 2.68 -12.72 -0.96
N LEU A 776 2.63 -11.53 -1.55
CA LEU A 776 1.35 -10.92 -1.97
C LEU A 776 0.67 -11.71 -3.10
N ALA A 777 1.44 -12.30 -4.02
CA ALA A 777 0.90 -13.17 -5.06
C ALA A 777 0.27 -14.45 -4.46
N ARG A 778 0.90 -15.07 -3.45
CA ARG A 778 0.30 -16.19 -2.70
C ARG A 778 -0.96 -15.75 -1.94
N ALA A 779 -0.91 -14.62 -1.24
CA ALA A 779 -2.04 -14.10 -0.47
C ALA A 779 -3.25 -13.79 -1.36
N TYR A 780 -3.07 -13.06 -2.47
CA TYR A 780 -4.15 -12.83 -3.44
C TYR A 780 -4.61 -14.11 -4.13
N GLY A 781 -3.70 -15.02 -4.49
CA GLY A 781 -4.07 -16.33 -5.05
C GLY A 781 -4.97 -17.14 -4.11
N ALA A 782 -4.66 -17.16 -2.81
CA ALA A 782 -5.52 -17.76 -1.79
C ALA A 782 -6.88 -17.05 -1.66
N ARG A 783 -6.91 -15.71 -1.77
CA ARG A 783 -8.18 -14.95 -1.78
C ARG A 783 -9.03 -15.21 -3.01
N VAL A 784 -8.45 -15.45 -4.18
CA VAL A 784 -9.18 -15.94 -5.36
C VAL A 784 -9.79 -17.31 -5.07
N GLN A 785 -9.02 -18.28 -4.54
CA GLN A 785 -9.59 -19.61 -4.21
C GLN A 785 -10.71 -19.53 -3.16
N GLN A 786 -10.53 -18.73 -2.10
CA GLN A 786 -11.58 -18.53 -1.09
C GLN A 786 -12.83 -17.87 -1.67
N ALA A 787 -12.68 -16.90 -2.58
CA ALA A 787 -13.79 -16.28 -3.29
C ALA A 787 -14.51 -17.26 -4.23
N LEU A 788 -13.78 -18.17 -4.89
CA LEU A 788 -14.36 -19.22 -5.73
C LEU A 788 -15.19 -20.20 -4.89
N GLU A 789 -14.70 -20.58 -3.71
CA GLU A 789 -15.44 -21.41 -2.75
C GLU A 789 -16.50 -20.63 -1.94
N GLY A 790 -16.80 -19.38 -2.34
CA GLY A 790 -17.79 -18.51 -1.69
C GLY A 790 -17.46 -18.10 -0.24
N LEU A 791 -16.36 -18.59 0.33
CA LEU A 791 -15.93 -18.31 1.71
C LEU A 791 -15.84 -16.80 1.93
N PRO A 792 -16.42 -16.25 3.02
CA PRO A 792 -16.56 -14.80 3.19
C PRO A 792 -15.21 -14.07 3.32
N PRO A 793 -15.14 -12.75 3.03
CA PRO A 793 -13.86 -12.01 3.04
C PRO A 793 -13.12 -12.05 4.38
N GLU A 794 -13.83 -12.21 5.49
CA GLU A 794 -13.28 -12.24 6.84
C GLU A 794 -12.74 -13.63 7.25
N THR A 795 -12.80 -14.64 6.37
CA THR A 795 -12.07 -15.91 6.55
C THR A 795 -10.55 -15.61 6.64
N PRO A 796 -9.78 -16.27 7.53
CA PRO A 796 -8.32 -16.12 7.58
C PRO A 796 -7.61 -16.56 6.29
N LEU A 797 -6.39 -16.06 6.06
CA LEU A 797 -5.48 -16.69 5.08
C LEU A 797 -5.02 -18.08 5.57
N PRO A 798 -4.63 -18.99 4.65
CA PRO A 798 -4.05 -20.29 5.00
C PRO A 798 -2.87 -20.17 6.00
N PRO A 799 -2.77 -21.02 7.05
CA PRO A 799 -1.76 -20.86 8.11
C PRO A 799 -0.30 -20.92 7.64
N ASP A 800 -0.04 -21.64 6.54
CA ASP A 800 1.21 -21.64 5.81
C ASP A 800 1.56 -20.22 5.31
N ILE A 801 0.74 -19.63 4.43
CA ILE A 801 0.91 -18.25 3.95
C ILE A 801 0.96 -17.26 5.13
N ALA A 802 0.08 -17.39 6.12
CA ALA A 802 0.00 -16.46 7.25
C ALA A 802 1.29 -16.45 8.12
N SER A 803 2.03 -17.56 8.19
CA SER A 803 3.32 -17.63 8.91
C SER A 803 4.47 -16.91 8.17
N GLU A 804 4.41 -16.77 6.85
CA GLU A 804 5.44 -16.09 6.05
C GLU A 804 5.59 -14.61 6.41
N LEU A 805 4.52 -13.97 6.90
CA LEU A 805 4.53 -12.60 7.44
C LEU A 805 5.54 -12.38 8.57
N ASN A 806 5.94 -13.43 9.30
CA ASN A 806 6.93 -13.34 10.37
C ASN A 806 8.38 -13.51 9.88
N ALA A 807 8.57 -13.98 8.63
CA ALA A 807 9.89 -14.12 7.99
C ALA A 807 10.33 -12.87 7.21
N LEU A 808 9.41 -11.96 6.88
CA LEU A 808 9.71 -10.70 6.20
C LEU A 808 10.51 -9.75 7.09
N SER A 809 11.52 -9.07 6.53
CA SER A 809 12.23 -7.99 7.23
C SER A 809 11.30 -6.80 7.51
N THR A 810 11.62 -5.99 8.52
CA THR A 810 10.76 -4.89 9.01
C THR A 810 10.27 -3.95 7.90
N PHE A 811 11.10 -3.64 6.90
CA PHE A 811 10.73 -2.77 5.78
C PHE A 811 9.91 -3.48 4.69
N GLN A 812 10.16 -4.77 4.43
CA GLN A 812 9.31 -5.59 3.56
C GLN A 812 7.92 -5.78 4.18
N ARG A 813 7.88 -6.13 5.47
CA ARG A 813 6.66 -6.30 6.24
C ARG A 813 5.85 -5.00 6.30
N TYR A 814 6.48 -3.84 6.47
CA TYR A 814 5.80 -2.54 6.37
C TYR A 814 5.09 -2.34 5.01
N LYS A 815 5.74 -2.65 3.89
CA LYS A 815 5.13 -2.51 2.55
C LYS A 815 3.96 -3.47 2.34
N VAL A 816 4.10 -4.73 2.77
CA VAL A 816 3.04 -5.74 2.74
C VAL A 816 1.86 -5.30 3.62
N ASP A 817 2.11 -4.89 4.86
CA ASP A 817 1.07 -4.49 5.79
C ASP A 817 0.38 -3.18 5.37
N ARG A 818 1.06 -2.29 4.62
CA ARG A 818 0.42 -1.12 3.98
C ARG A 818 -0.58 -1.49 2.88
N LEU A 819 -0.37 -2.58 2.14
CA LEU A 819 -1.38 -3.08 1.20
C LEU A 819 -2.49 -3.86 1.91
N ARG A 820 -2.15 -4.70 2.90
CA ARG A 820 -3.13 -5.40 3.75
C ARG A 820 -4.07 -4.40 4.47
N GLN A 821 -3.55 -3.26 4.94
CA GLN A 821 -4.33 -2.18 5.56
C GLN A 821 -5.29 -1.47 4.60
N ALA A 822 -4.95 -1.36 3.31
CA ALA A 822 -5.75 -0.65 2.32
C ALA A 822 -6.78 -1.55 1.59
N SER A 823 -6.50 -2.84 1.50
CA SER A 823 -7.29 -3.83 0.75
C SER A 823 -8.41 -4.43 1.61
N ALA A 824 -9.66 -4.35 1.15
CA ALA A 824 -10.79 -5.03 1.78
C ALA A 824 -10.88 -6.52 1.38
N LEU A 825 -9.94 -7.00 0.54
CA LEU A 825 -9.84 -8.40 0.12
C LEU A 825 -8.75 -9.19 0.86
N LEU A 826 -7.63 -8.58 1.29
CA LEU A 826 -6.47 -9.33 1.81
C LEU A 826 -6.65 -9.90 3.23
N GLU A 827 -6.98 -9.09 4.22
CA GLU A 827 -7.24 -9.50 5.62
C GLU A 827 -8.16 -8.46 6.31
N PRO A 828 -9.41 -8.28 5.83
CA PRO A 828 -10.27 -7.14 6.19
C PRO A 828 -10.73 -7.11 7.66
N SER A 829 -10.53 -8.20 8.41
CA SER A 829 -10.76 -8.25 9.85
C SER A 829 -9.62 -7.62 10.66
N GLU A 830 -8.39 -7.54 10.14
CA GLU A 830 -7.23 -7.11 10.92
C GLU A 830 -7.02 -5.60 10.89
N ARG A 831 -7.14 -4.93 12.04
CA ARG A 831 -6.90 -3.49 12.16
C ARG A 831 -5.41 -3.16 12.28
N LEU A 832 -4.73 -3.21 11.14
CA LEU A 832 -3.32 -2.87 11.01
C LEU A 832 -3.06 -1.35 11.12
N ASP A 833 -1.97 -0.99 11.79
CA ASP A 833 -1.32 0.34 11.72
C ASP A 833 0.18 0.12 11.40
N PRO A 834 0.53 -0.02 10.10
CA PRO A 834 1.88 -0.39 9.69
C PRO A 834 2.94 0.67 10.05
N ALA A 835 2.53 1.95 10.11
CA ALA A 835 3.45 3.05 10.41
C ALA A 835 3.94 2.98 11.86
N ARG A 836 3.02 2.78 12.81
CA ARG A 836 3.35 2.63 14.23
C ARG A 836 3.96 1.26 14.56
N ALA A 837 3.65 0.21 13.79
CA ALA A 837 4.33 -1.08 13.89
C ALA A 837 5.82 -0.94 13.53
N PHE A 838 6.09 -0.40 12.34
CA PHE A 838 7.44 -0.14 11.83
C PHE A 838 8.24 0.78 12.76
N GLY A 839 7.66 1.91 13.19
CA GLY A 839 8.31 2.86 14.11
C GLY A 839 8.62 2.30 15.51
N ARG A 840 8.03 1.15 15.89
CA ARG A 840 8.32 0.43 17.14
C ARG A 840 9.20 -0.81 16.94
N GLY A 841 9.51 -1.18 15.71
CA GLY A 841 10.18 -2.46 15.39
C GLY A 841 9.36 -3.71 15.73
N ALA A 842 8.05 -3.57 16.00
CA ALA A 842 7.19 -4.66 16.46
C ALA A 842 6.64 -5.49 15.30
N ARG A 843 6.53 -6.82 15.46
CA ARG A 843 5.99 -7.72 14.42
C ARG A 843 4.47 -7.66 14.33
N ASP A 844 3.82 -7.30 15.43
CA ASP A 844 2.39 -7.02 15.52
C ASP A 844 2.15 -5.94 16.59
N LEU A 845 1.37 -4.91 16.30
CA LEU A 845 1.00 -3.89 17.29
C LEU A 845 0.06 -4.40 18.37
N ARG A 846 -0.67 -5.47 18.08
CA ARG A 846 -1.46 -6.20 19.05
C ARG A 846 -0.57 -6.92 20.06
N GLY A 847 0.73 -7.06 19.80
CA GLY A 847 1.74 -7.64 20.69
C GLY A 847 2.36 -8.91 20.13
N GLU A 848 3.58 -9.24 20.57
CA GLU A 848 4.31 -10.43 20.10
C GLU A 848 3.55 -11.74 20.44
N GLU A 849 2.65 -11.74 21.42
CA GLU A 849 1.75 -12.88 21.66
C GLU A 849 0.84 -13.20 20.46
N PHE A 850 0.39 -12.20 19.69
CA PHE A 850 -0.42 -12.42 18.48
C PHE A 850 0.44 -12.65 17.23
N ALA A 851 1.65 -12.08 17.19
CA ALA A 851 2.62 -12.41 16.14
C ALA A 851 2.98 -13.91 16.17
N ALA A 852 3.34 -14.44 17.35
CA ALA A 852 3.69 -15.85 17.54
C ALA A 852 2.53 -16.82 17.23
N LEU A 853 1.28 -16.39 17.43
CA LEU A 853 0.10 -17.21 17.09
C LEU A 853 -0.01 -17.51 15.58
N ARG A 854 0.58 -16.72 14.68
CA ARG A 854 0.59 -17.02 13.24
C ARG A 854 1.35 -18.29 12.89
N ASP A 855 2.45 -18.54 13.60
CA ASP A 855 3.33 -19.69 13.35
C ASP A 855 2.71 -21.00 13.88
N VAL A 856 1.75 -20.91 14.80
CA VAL A 856 1.01 -22.04 15.35
C VAL A 856 -0.07 -22.51 14.36
N LYS A 857 0.23 -23.58 13.62
CA LYS A 857 -0.71 -24.23 12.68
C LYS A 857 -1.78 -25.11 13.36
N ASP A 858 -1.56 -25.46 14.63
CA ASP A 858 -2.42 -26.34 15.43
C ASP A 858 -3.54 -25.54 16.12
N ALA A 859 -4.79 -25.75 15.69
CA ALA A 859 -5.96 -25.03 16.20
C ALA A 859 -6.23 -25.28 17.70
N GLY A 860 -5.86 -26.45 18.25
CA GLY A 860 -6.00 -26.75 19.67
C GLY A 860 -5.01 -25.93 20.51
N LYS A 861 -3.78 -25.76 20.03
CA LYS A 861 -2.79 -24.88 20.65
C LYS A 861 -3.17 -23.40 20.54
N VAL A 862 -3.72 -22.96 19.40
CA VAL A 862 -4.27 -21.60 19.25
C VAL A 862 -5.42 -21.36 20.23
N ALA A 863 -6.34 -22.31 20.40
CA ALA A 863 -7.45 -22.19 21.35
C ALA A 863 -6.96 -22.09 22.81
N ALA A 864 -5.99 -22.91 23.21
CA ALA A 864 -5.43 -22.90 24.57
C ALA A 864 -4.72 -21.59 24.93
N GLU A 865 -4.04 -20.95 23.97
CA GLU A 865 -3.41 -19.65 24.20
C GLU A 865 -4.43 -18.50 24.13
N LEU A 866 -5.42 -18.55 23.23
CA LEU A 866 -6.52 -17.57 23.21
C LEU A 866 -7.37 -17.61 24.49
N ASP A 867 -7.51 -18.76 25.16
CA ASP A 867 -8.13 -18.84 26.48
C ASP A 867 -7.34 -18.04 27.54
N ARG A 868 -6.01 -18.20 27.58
CA ARG A 868 -5.11 -17.40 28.45
C ARG A 868 -5.20 -15.91 28.17
N LEU A 869 -5.19 -15.53 26.89
CA LEU A 869 -5.32 -14.12 26.47
C LEU A 869 -6.72 -13.55 26.80
N THR A 870 -7.77 -14.36 26.69
CA THR A 870 -9.14 -14.00 27.13
C THR A 870 -9.20 -13.78 28.64
N VAL A 871 -8.61 -14.67 29.44
CA VAL A 871 -8.52 -14.52 30.91
C VAL A 871 -7.75 -13.26 31.29
N ARG A 872 -6.66 -12.92 30.58
CA ARG A 872 -5.95 -11.63 30.75
C ARG A 872 -6.85 -10.43 30.38
N ALA A 873 -7.58 -10.50 29.26
CA ALA A 873 -8.40 -9.40 28.76
C ALA A 873 -9.56 -9.02 29.69
N VAL A 874 -10.18 -10.00 30.35
CA VAL A 874 -11.29 -9.77 31.30
C VAL A 874 -10.83 -9.32 32.69
N ALA A 875 -9.53 -9.34 32.99
CA ALA A 875 -9.01 -9.11 34.34
C ALA A 875 -9.44 -7.76 34.96
N VAL A 876 -9.77 -7.79 36.25
CA VAL A 876 -10.12 -6.60 37.04
C VAL A 876 -8.89 -5.71 37.17
N GLY A 877 -9.06 -4.40 36.99
CA GLY A 877 -7.97 -3.41 37.08
C GLY A 877 -7.08 -3.29 35.83
N LEU A 878 -7.25 -4.13 34.81
CA LEU A 878 -6.49 -3.99 33.55
C LEU A 878 -6.81 -2.64 32.86
N PRO A 879 -5.81 -1.79 32.56
CA PRO A 879 -6.01 -0.47 31.94
C PRO A 879 -6.75 -0.52 30.60
N ALA A 880 -7.59 0.47 30.32
CA ALA A 880 -8.43 0.50 29.11
C ALA A 880 -7.67 0.34 27.77
N PRO A 881 -6.48 0.94 27.53
CA PRO A 881 -5.74 0.74 26.29
C PRO A 881 -5.20 -0.69 26.12
N GLU A 882 -4.81 -1.33 27.23
CA GLU A 882 -4.31 -2.72 27.23
C GLU A 882 -5.47 -3.71 27.10
N ARG A 883 -6.63 -3.41 27.71
CA ARG A 883 -7.89 -4.11 27.49
C ARG A 883 -8.33 -4.04 26.03
N GLN A 884 -8.29 -2.86 25.43
CA GLN A 884 -8.56 -2.66 23.99
C GLN A 884 -7.62 -3.51 23.11
N ARG A 885 -6.30 -3.50 23.40
CA ARG A 885 -5.30 -4.30 22.68
C ARG A 885 -5.66 -5.80 22.71
N LEU A 886 -5.87 -6.35 23.90
CA LEU A 886 -6.12 -7.79 24.08
C LEU A 886 -7.49 -8.20 23.53
N VAL A 887 -8.55 -7.43 23.77
CA VAL A 887 -9.90 -7.75 23.27
C VAL A 887 -9.91 -7.72 21.73
N GLY A 888 -9.33 -6.69 21.11
CA GLY A 888 -9.20 -6.62 19.65
C GLY A 888 -8.41 -7.79 19.08
N GLY A 889 -7.21 -8.05 19.58
CA GLY A 889 -6.38 -9.16 19.08
C GLY A 889 -7.00 -10.54 19.26
N VAL A 890 -7.77 -10.80 20.32
CA VAL A 890 -8.52 -12.05 20.44
C VAL A 890 -9.65 -12.10 19.41
N LEU A 891 -10.47 -11.04 19.27
CA LEU A 891 -11.54 -10.98 18.25
C LEU A 891 -11.02 -11.24 16.82
N ASP A 892 -9.90 -10.61 16.45
CA ASP A 892 -9.25 -10.80 15.14
C ASP A 892 -8.79 -12.25 14.91
N THR A 893 -8.43 -12.98 15.98
CA THR A 893 -7.87 -14.33 15.91
C THR A 893 -8.93 -15.43 16.05
N LEU A 894 -10.09 -15.16 16.66
CA LEU A 894 -11.20 -16.13 16.81
C LEU A 894 -11.67 -16.81 15.50
N PRO A 895 -11.67 -16.16 14.30
CA PRO A 895 -11.94 -16.81 13.02
C PRO A 895 -11.04 -18.01 12.66
N ARG A 896 -9.92 -18.22 13.38
CA ARG A 896 -9.03 -19.39 13.20
C ARG A 896 -9.46 -20.63 13.99
N LEU A 897 -10.49 -20.51 14.82
CA LEU A 897 -11.08 -21.60 15.59
C LEU A 897 -12.42 -22.05 15.00
N SER A 898 -12.85 -23.28 15.33
CA SER A 898 -14.24 -23.67 15.05
C SER A 898 -15.22 -22.86 15.93
N PRO A 899 -16.47 -22.63 15.50
CA PRO A 899 -17.45 -21.90 16.30
C PRO A 899 -17.66 -22.48 17.70
N ALA A 900 -17.59 -23.82 17.84
CA ALA A 900 -17.70 -24.51 19.12
C ALA A 900 -16.59 -24.14 20.12
N SER A 901 -15.37 -23.84 19.64
CA SER A 901 -14.26 -23.36 20.48
C SER A 901 -14.21 -21.84 20.60
N ALA A 902 -14.68 -21.11 19.58
CA ALA A 902 -14.66 -19.64 19.56
C ALA A 902 -15.73 -19.00 20.46
N LEU A 903 -16.96 -19.53 20.44
CA LEU A 903 -18.10 -18.92 21.15
C LEU A 903 -17.92 -18.88 22.69
N PRO A 904 -17.39 -19.93 23.37
CA PRO A 904 -17.14 -19.87 24.82
C PRO A 904 -16.03 -18.90 25.26
N LEU A 905 -15.17 -18.46 24.32
CA LEU A 905 -14.20 -17.39 24.55
C LEU A 905 -14.85 -16.02 24.32
N PHE A 906 -15.57 -15.89 23.21
CA PHE A 906 -16.33 -14.68 22.85
C PHE A 906 -17.31 -14.25 23.95
N ASP A 907 -18.10 -15.17 24.50
CA ASP A 907 -19.09 -14.88 25.52
C ASP A 907 -18.47 -14.31 26.82
N ARG A 908 -17.20 -14.63 27.12
CA ARG A 908 -16.45 -14.02 28.25
C ARG A 908 -16.00 -12.59 27.93
N LEU A 909 -15.64 -12.31 26.67
CA LEU A 909 -15.18 -10.98 26.23
C LEU A 909 -16.30 -9.93 26.21
N LEU A 910 -17.57 -10.34 26.10
CA LEU A 910 -18.73 -9.43 26.08
C LEU A 910 -18.75 -8.45 27.27
N LEU A 911 -18.37 -8.90 28.46
CA LEU A 911 -18.29 -8.05 29.65
C LEU A 911 -17.09 -7.09 29.61
N ALA A 912 -15.96 -7.50 29.02
CA ALA A 912 -14.80 -6.63 28.85
C ALA A 912 -15.09 -5.51 27.83
N LEU A 913 -15.83 -5.80 26.75
CA LEU A 913 -16.28 -4.82 25.76
C LEU A 913 -17.12 -3.70 26.37
N GLU A 914 -17.99 -4.01 27.35
CA GLU A 914 -18.83 -3.00 28.01
C GLU A 914 -18.06 -2.02 28.91
N THR A 915 -16.81 -2.31 29.25
CA THR A 915 -15.95 -1.41 30.07
C THR A 915 -15.10 -0.43 29.26
N LEU A 916 -15.23 -0.42 27.93
CA LEU A 916 -14.41 0.42 27.04
C LEU A 916 -15.09 1.77 26.71
N PRO A 917 -14.33 2.84 26.39
CA PRO A 917 -14.88 4.13 25.99
C PRO A 917 -15.73 4.02 24.71
N GLY A 918 -16.81 4.80 24.61
CA GLY A 918 -17.86 4.64 23.60
C GLY A 918 -17.40 4.52 22.15
N GLU A 919 -16.38 5.26 21.72
CA GLU A 919 -15.87 5.16 20.33
C GLU A 919 -15.24 3.77 20.06
N VAL A 920 -14.36 3.33 20.97
CA VAL A 920 -13.67 2.04 20.95
C VAL A 920 -14.65 0.88 21.13
N GLN A 921 -15.60 1.04 22.07
CA GLN A 921 -16.68 0.09 22.32
C GLN A 921 -17.53 -0.10 21.06
N GLY A 922 -17.93 0.98 20.40
CA GLY A 922 -18.66 0.92 19.13
C GLY A 922 -17.85 0.19 18.05
N GLN A 923 -16.58 0.57 17.88
CA GLN A 923 -15.67 -0.04 16.91
C GLN A 923 -15.56 -1.56 17.07
N LEU A 924 -15.36 -2.05 18.30
CA LEU A 924 -15.21 -3.47 18.61
C LEU A 924 -16.53 -4.25 18.67
N LEU A 925 -17.66 -3.60 18.99
CA LEU A 925 -18.99 -4.20 18.84
C LEU A 925 -19.33 -4.43 17.37
N GLY A 926 -18.85 -3.58 16.45
CA GLY A 926 -18.94 -3.79 15.00
C GLY A 926 -18.16 -5.03 14.52
N ASP A 927 -16.95 -5.25 15.05
CA ASP A 927 -16.16 -6.46 14.74
C ASP A 927 -16.80 -7.71 15.32
N ALA A 928 -17.23 -7.66 16.58
CA ALA A 928 -17.96 -8.72 17.25
C ALA A 928 -19.23 -9.12 16.48
N LEU A 929 -19.98 -8.13 15.98
CA LEU A 929 -21.17 -8.36 15.15
C LEU A 929 -20.81 -9.01 13.81
N THR A 930 -19.71 -8.58 13.18
CA THR A 930 -19.18 -9.17 11.95
C THR A 930 -18.71 -10.62 12.17
N LEU A 931 -18.07 -10.91 13.31
CA LEU A 931 -17.64 -12.24 13.73
C LEU A 931 -18.83 -13.19 14.00
N MET A 932 -19.89 -12.71 14.67
CA MET A 932 -21.10 -13.51 14.86
C MET A 932 -21.85 -13.77 13.55
N ALA A 933 -21.85 -12.80 12.62
CA ALA A 933 -22.40 -12.98 11.28
C ALA A 933 -21.55 -13.94 10.40
N LEU A 934 -20.22 -13.99 10.61
CA LEU A 934 -19.31 -14.99 10.03
C LEU A 934 -19.64 -16.40 10.55
N PHE A 935 -19.92 -16.54 11.85
CA PHE A 935 -20.33 -17.81 12.46
C PHE A 935 -21.84 -18.14 12.30
N GLY A 936 -22.61 -17.35 11.54
CA GLY A 936 -24.04 -17.57 11.31
C GLY A 936 -24.94 -17.38 12.55
N ARG A 937 -24.43 -16.82 13.65
CA ARG A 937 -25.15 -16.70 14.93
C ARG A 937 -26.08 -15.48 14.96
N ALA A 938 -27.23 -15.59 14.30
CA ALA A 938 -28.27 -14.56 14.25
C ALA A 938 -28.81 -14.16 15.65
N ASP A 939 -28.77 -15.07 16.62
CA ASP A 939 -29.10 -14.84 18.02
C ASP A 939 -28.11 -13.86 18.69
N ARG A 940 -26.80 -14.17 18.64
CA ARG A 940 -25.74 -13.32 19.17
C ARG A 940 -25.61 -12.01 18.39
N ALA A 941 -25.80 -12.03 17.07
CA ALA A 941 -25.83 -10.83 16.23
C ALA A 941 -26.99 -9.88 16.61
N THR A 942 -28.17 -10.42 16.98
CA THR A 942 -29.29 -9.61 17.50
C THR A 942 -28.94 -8.93 18.82
N GLU A 943 -28.30 -9.67 19.74
CA GLU A 943 -27.85 -9.13 21.03
C GLU A 943 -26.82 -8.00 20.84
N LEU A 944 -25.83 -8.23 19.97
CA LEU A 944 -24.79 -7.26 19.64
C LEU A 944 -25.34 -6.01 18.94
N ALA A 945 -26.30 -6.15 18.02
CA ALA A 945 -26.97 -5.00 17.41
C ALA A 945 -27.70 -4.15 18.48
N ALA A 946 -28.38 -4.77 19.44
CA ALA A 946 -29.04 -4.06 20.54
C ALA A 946 -28.04 -3.37 21.49
N ARG A 947 -26.86 -3.95 21.72
CA ARG A 947 -25.75 -3.31 22.46
C ARG A 947 -25.17 -2.13 21.67
N LEU A 948 -24.82 -2.33 20.39
CA LEU A 948 -24.28 -1.30 19.50
C LEU A 948 -25.22 -0.11 19.33
N ARG A 949 -26.54 -0.34 19.19
CA ARG A 949 -27.55 0.72 19.08
C ARG A 949 -27.50 1.71 20.25
N LYS A 950 -27.24 1.23 21.48
CA LYS A 950 -27.08 2.11 22.67
C LYS A 950 -25.86 3.01 22.53
N VAL A 951 -24.74 2.46 22.02
CA VAL A 951 -23.50 3.20 21.80
C VAL A 951 -23.68 4.25 20.70
N LEU A 952 -24.29 3.88 19.56
CA LEU A 952 -24.54 4.81 18.45
C LEU A 952 -25.39 6.03 18.87
N VAL A 953 -26.39 5.84 19.73
CA VAL A 953 -27.23 6.94 20.27
C VAL A 953 -26.43 7.88 21.19
N ALA A 954 -25.40 7.37 21.88
CA ALA A 954 -24.55 8.15 22.77
C ALA A 954 -23.32 8.78 22.07
N LEU A 955 -23.02 8.39 20.84
CA LEU A 955 -21.80 8.78 20.11
C LEU A 955 -21.96 10.18 19.47
N PRO A 956 -21.01 11.12 19.64
CA PRO A 956 -21.12 12.45 19.06
C PRO A 956 -21.02 12.42 17.52
N PRO A 957 -21.71 13.33 16.79
CA PRO A 957 -21.65 13.41 15.32
C PRO A 957 -20.25 13.63 14.74
N GLU A 958 -19.37 14.27 15.51
CA GLU A 958 -17.99 14.56 15.16
C GLU A 958 -17.04 13.36 15.38
N SER A 959 -17.52 12.25 15.96
CA SER A 959 -16.69 11.08 16.27
C SER A 959 -16.01 10.49 15.02
N PRO A 960 -14.69 10.23 15.04
CA PRO A 960 -13.99 9.59 13.92
C PRO A 960 -14.49 8.17 13.65
N ALA A 961 -15.09 7.48 14.62
CA ALA A 961 -15.64 6.13 14.45
C ALA A 961 -16.74 6.06 13.37
N TRP A 962 -17.49 7.15 13.14
CA TRP A 962 -18.44 7.22 12.02
C TRP A 962 -17.74 7.22 10.65
N ALA A 963 -16.62 7.95 10.52
CA ALA A 963 -15.84 8.01 9.28
C ALA A 963 -15.07 6.71 9.00
N GLN A 964 -14.80 5.92 10.05
CA GLN A 964 -14.19 4.58 9.97
C GLN A 964 -15.17 3.48 9.50
N GLY A 965 -16.40 3.82 9.11
CA GLY A 965 -17.31 2.89 8.44
C GLY A 965 -18.09 1.95 9.38
N LEU A 966 -18.10 2.21 10.69
CA LEU A 966 -18.76 1.41 11.73
C LEU A 966 -20.17 0.94 11.33
N LEU A 967 -21.01 1.85 10.83
CA LEU A 967 -22.38 1.51 10.42
C LEU A 967 -22.40 0.62 9.17
N GLY A 968 -21.55 0.87 8.16
CA GLY A 968 -21.50 0.07 6.93
C GLY A 968 -21.07 -1.38 7.15
N MET A 969 -20.07 -1.61 8.00
CA MET A 969 -19.66 -2.97 8.41
C MET A 969 -20.81 -3.69 9.15
N SER A 970 -21.43 -2.99 10.11
CA SER A 970 -22.54 -3.53 10.90
C SER A 970 -23.76 -3.91 10.03
N LEU A 971 -24.08 -3.11 9.01
CA LEU A 971 -25.15 -3.39 8.07
C LEU A 971 -24.83 -4.60 7.17
N ARG A 972 -23.58 -4.76 6.72
CA ARG A 972 -23.12 -5.98 6.00
C ARG A 972 -23.34 -7.23 6.84
N ALA A 973 -22.92 -7.18 8.10
CA ALA A 973 -23.04 -8.28 9.04
C ALA A 973 -24.52 -8.66 9.26
N LEU A 974 -25.40 -7.68 9.50
CA LEU A 974 -26.83 -7.94 9.69
C LEU A 974 -27.52 -8.45 8.43
N ARG A 975 -27.15 -7.95 7.24
CA ARG A 975 -27.64 -8.47 5.94
C ARG A 975 -27.29 -9.95 5.76
N ARG A 976 -26.06 -10.35 6.12
CA ARG A 976 -25.55 -11.74 6.02
C ARG A 976 -26.31 -12.76 6.88
N VAL A 977 -26.99 -12.32 7.94
CA VAL A 977 -27.83 -13.16 8.83
C VAL A 977 -29.32 -12.74 8.81
N GLY A 978 -29.78 -12.02 7.78
CA GLY A 978 -31.20 -11.72 7.56
C GLY A 978 -31.85 -10.75 8.57
N LEU A 979 -31.07 -10.06 9.41
CA LEU A 979 -31.56 -9.25 10.53
C LEU A 979 -31.98 -7.83 10.12
N SER A 980 -32.85 -7.72 9.11
CA SER A 980 -33.26 -6.45 8.50
C SER A 980 -33.94 -5.47 9.46
N ARG A 981 -34.67 -5.96 10.47
CA ARG A 981 -35.27 -5.09 11.53
C ARG A 981 -34.17 -4.45 12.39
N GLN A 982 -33.21 -5.24 12.86
CA GLN A 982 -32.09 -4.78 13.66
C GLN A 982 -31.23 -3.78 12.85
N ALA A 983 -31.10 -3.99 11.54
CA ALA A 983 -30.47 -3.02 10.65
C ALA A 983 -31.23 -1.70 10.59
N ALA A 984 -32.57 -1.74 10.41
CA ALA A 984 -33.40 -0.53 10.46
C ALA A 984 -33.26 0.24 11.78
N GLU A 985 -33.21 -0.46 12.91
CA GLU A 985 -33.02 0.14 14.23
C GLU A 985 -31.64 0.81 14.41
N LEU A 986 -30.58 0.32 13.75
CA LEU A 986 -29.27 1.00 13.73
C LEU A 986 -29.29 2.22 12.80
N VAL A 987 -29.97 2.16 11.67
CA VAL A 987 -30.09 3.27 10.72
C VAL A 987 -30.88 4.43 11.33
N GLU A 988 -32.03 4.16 11.95
CA GLU A 988 -32.82 5.19 12.64
C GLU A 988 -32.07 5.82 13.81
N ALA A 989 -31.33 5.03 14.61
CA ALA A 989 -30.45 5.54 15.66
C ALA A 989 -29.39 6.53 15.14
N ALA A 990 -28.93 6.35 13.89
CA ALA A 990 -27.95 7.22 13.23
C ALA A 990 -28.57 8.28 12.29
N ARG A 991 -29.89 8.24 12.00
CA ARG A 991 -30.53 9.05 10.95
C ARG A 991 -30.39 10.56 11.16
N GLY A 992 -30.35 10.98 12.43
CA GLY A 992 -30.10 12.37 12.83
C GLY A 992 -28.73 12.94 12.44
N LEU A 993 -27.78 12.13 11.95
CA LEU A 993 -26.50 12.59 11.39
C LEU A 993 -26.68 13.32 10.04
N LEU A 994 -27.74 13.03 9.28
CA LEU A 994 -27.94 13.61 7.95
C LEU A 994 -28.32 15.10 7.98
N THR A 995 -28.93 15.57 9.07
CA THR A 995 -29.45 16.94 9.22
C THR A 995 -28.57 17.83 10.11
N ARG A 996 -27.60 17.26 10.84
CA ARG A 996 -26.73 18.03 11.75
C ARG A 996 -25.64 18.78 10.97
N PRO A 997 -25.41 20.07 11.26
CA PRO A 997 -24.28 20.80 10.69
C PRO A 997 -22.96 20.21 11.20
N LYS A 998 -21.91 20.30 10.37
CA LYS A 998 -20.54 19.76 10.60
C LYS A 998 -20.36 18.24 10.54
N THR A 999 -21.40 17.42 10.45
CA THR A 999 -21.23 15.95 10.32
C THR A 999 -20.38 15.59 9.08
N PRO A 1000 -19.29 14.82 9.21
CA PRO A 1000 -18.44 14.43 8.08
C PRO A 1000 -19.21 13.69 6.98
N LEU A 1001 -18.86 13.93 5.71
CA LEU A 1001 -19.57 13.30 4.59
C LEU A 1001 -19.45 11.76 4.56
N PRO A 1002 -18.31 11.13 4.94
CA PRO A 1002 -18.24 9.67 5.15
C PRO A 1002 -19.24 9.13 6.19
N ALA A 1003 -19.49 9.87 7.27
CA ALA A 1003 -20.47 9.49 8.29
C ALA A 1003 -21.91 9.51 7.72
N GLN A 1004 -22.24 10.54 6.93
CA GLN A 1004 -23.53 10.63 6.25
C GLN A 1004 -23.71 9.51 5.20
N LEU A 1005 -22.63 9.12 4.50
CA LEU A 1005 -22.65 8.00 3.56
C LEU A 1005 -22.94 6.65 4.23
N GLY A 1006 -22.45 6.42 5.46
CA GLY A 1006 -22.80 5.23 6.24
C GLY A 1006 -24.30 5.13 6.54
N VAL A 1007 -24.97 6.25 6.80
CA VAL A 1007 -26.44 6.29 6.98
C VAL A 1007 -27.17 6.14 5.65
N ALA A 1008 -26.65 6.76 4.58
CA ALA A 1008 -27.20 6.64 3.22
C ALA A 1008 -27.19 5.20 2.71
N ALA A 1009 -26.11 4.45 2.99
CA ALA A 1009 -26.03 3.01 2.70
C ALA A 1009 -27.18 2.23 3.37
N GLY A 1010 -27.45 2.54 4.64
CA GLY A 1010 -28.56 1.94 5.39
C GLY A 1010 -29.93 2.31 4.84
N LEU A 1011 -30.18 3.59 4.54
CA LEU A 1011 -31.43 4.03 3.91
C LEU A 1011 -31.64 3.36 2.54
N ALA A 1012 -30.60 3.24 1.73
CA ALA A 1012 -30.64 2.55 0.45
C ALA A 1012 -30.99 1.05 0.61
N MET A 1013 -30.35 0.35 1.56
CA MET A 1013 -30.63 -1.06 1.89
C MET A 1013 -32.08 -1.28 2.35
N LEU A 1014 -32.68 -0.29 2.99
CA LEU A 1014 -34.07 -0.30 3.47
C LEU A 1014 -35.08 0.18 2.42
N GLY A 1015 -34.65 0.47 1.19
CA GLY A 1015 -35.50 0.92 0.08
C GLY A 1015 -35.74 2.43 0.03
N HIS A 1016 -35.28 3.22 1.01
CA HIS A 1016 -35.33 4.68 1.05
C HIS A 1016 -34.29 5.35 0.11
N THR A 1017 -34.18 4.82 -1.11
CA THR A 1017 -33.23 5.22 -2.15
C THR A 1017 -33.24 6.72 -2.47
N PRO A 1018 -34.40 7.43 -2.56
CA PRO A 1018 -34.40 8.86 -2.86
C PRO A 1018 -33.64 9.71 -1.84
N GLU A 1019 -33.74 9.37 -0.54
CA GLU A 1019 -33.00 10.07 0.52
C GLU A 1019 -31.49 9.80 0.40
N ALA A 1020 -31.12 8.54 0.19
CA ALA A 1020 -29.72 8.11 0.03
C ALA A 1020 -29.02 8.78 -1.16
N VAL A 1021 -29.72 8.90 -2.30
CA VAL A 1021 -29.22 9.57 -3.51
C VAL A 1021 -28.80 11.02 -3.24
N THR A 1022 -29.52 11.77 -2.38
CA THR A 1022 -29.13 13.14 -2.01
C THR A 1022 -27.79 13.22 -1.27
N VAL A 1023 -27.33 12.11 -0.66
CA VAL A 1023 -26.02 12.02 -0.01
C VAL A 1023 -24.96 11.59 -1.03
N PHE A 1024 -25.29 10.65 -1.92
CA PHE A 1024 -24.41 10.19 -3.00
C PHE A 1024 -24.05 11.34 -3.96
N ASP A 1025 -25.01 12.14 -4.41
CA ASP A 1025 -24.75 13.29 -5.29
C ASP A 1025 -23.84 14.34 -4.62
N ARG A 1026 -24.02 14.61 -3.31
CA ARG A 1026 -23.14 15.52 -2.56
C ARG A 1026 -21.71 14.98 -2.44
N ALA A 1027 -21.53 13.66 -2.36
CA ALA A 1027 -20.22 13.03 -2.40
C ALA A 1027 -19.59 13.11 -3.79
N PHE A 1028 -20.34 12.85 -4.87
CA PHE A 1028 -19.89 13.05 -6.24
C PHE A 1028 -19.50 14.52 -6.52
N ASP A 1029 -20.29 15.50 -6.08
CA ASP A 1029 -19.95 16.92 -6.23
C ASP A 1029 -18.70 17.32 -5.43
N SER A 1030 -18.46 16.70 -4.27
CA SER A 1030 -17.24 16.93 -3.49
C SER A 1030 -15.99 16.35 -4.18
N LEU A 1031 -16.11 15.16 -4.78
CA LEU A 1031 -15.04 14.52 -5.57
C LEU A 1031 -14.76 15.28 -6.88
N ALA A 1032 -15.82 15.67 -7.60
CA ALA A 1032 -15.72 16.42 -8.86
C ALA A 1032 -15.15 17.84 -8.68
N ALA A 1033 -15.48 18.50 -7.55
CA ALA A 1033 -14.85 19.76 -7.14
C ALA A 1033 -13.43 19.57 -6.56
N ALA A 1034 -12.89 18.35 -6.59
CA ALA A 1034 -11.56 17.97 -6.10
C ALA A 1034 -11.23 18.42 -4.66
N LYS A 1035 -12.26 18.58 -3.81
CA LYS A 1035 -12.12 19.10 -2.44
C LYS A 1035 -11.29 18.14 -1.58
N GLY A 1036 -10.39 18.71 -0.77
CA GLY A 1036 -9.50 17.94 0.10
C GLY A 1036 -8.23 17.42 -0.60
N ALA A 1037 -7.30 16.94 0.22
CA ALA A 1037 -6.09 16.26 -0.20
C ALA A 1037 -6.41 14.90 -0.85
N LEU A 1038 -5.49 14.36 -1.65
CA LEU A 1038 -5.73 13.08 -2.35
C LEU A 1038 -6.14 11.93 -1.41
N PRO A 1039 -5.52 11.72 -0.22
CA PRO A 1039 -5.96 10.67 0.70
C PRO A 1039 -7.41 10.86 1.21
N GLU A 1040 -7.85 12.10 1.42
CA GLU A 1040 -9.21 12.42 1.84
C GLU A 1040 -10.22 12.10 0.72
N ARG A 1041 -9.85 12.39 -0.53
CA ARG A 1041 -10.65 12.03 -1.71
C ARG A 1041 -10.73 10.53 -1.93
N LEU A 1042 -9.62 9.80 -1.76
CA LEU A 1042 -9.60 8.33 -1.84
C LEU A 1042 -10.44 7.71 -0.72
N ALA A 1043 -10.34 8.21 0.51
CA ALA A 1043 -11.22 7.81 1.61
C ALA A 1043 -12.71 8.05 1.28
N LEU A 1044 -13.06 9.23 0.77
CA LEU A 1044 -14.43 9.53 0.34
C LEU A 1044 -14.91 8.63 -0.81
N THR A 1045 -14.05 8.33 -1.79
CA THR A 1045 -14.35 7.38 -2.87
C THR A 1045 -14.64 5.97 -2.32
N ARG A 1046 -13.86 5.49 -1.35
CA ARG A 1046 -14.15 4.20 -0.68
C ARG A 1046 -15.48 4.23 0.06
N SER A 1047 -15.75 5.29 0.84
CA SER A 1047 -17.02 5.44 1.55
C SER A 1047 -18.21 5.52 0.59
N LEU A 1048 -18.05 6.15 -0.59
CA LEU A 1048 -19.11 6.23 -1.59
C LEU A 1048 -19.32 4.89 -2.32
N ALA A 1049 -18.25 4.21 -2.74
CA ALA A 1049 -18.35 2.88 -3.35
C ALA A 1049 -19.00 1.86 -2.39
N GLY A 1050 -18.57 1.85 -1.13
CA GLY A 1050 -19.14 1.02 -0.07
C GLY A 1050 -20.57 1.39 0.34
N ALA A 1051 -21.05 2.59 0.01
CA ALA A 1051 -22.45 3.00 0.25
C ALA A 1051 -23.35 2.73 -0.97
N LEU A 1052 -22.84 2.92 -2.19
CA LEU A 1052 -23.48 2.53 -3.44
C LEU A 1052 -23.73 1.01 -3.52
N ALA A 1053 -22.87 0.21 -2.86
CA ALA A 1053 -23.03 -1.23 -2.69
C ALA A 1053 -24.40 -1.68 -2.12
N TYR A 1054 -25.13 -0.79 -1.45
CA TYR A 1054 -26.45 -1.05 -0.86
C TYR A 1054 -27.60 -0.37 -1.62
N ALA A 1055 -27.31 0.33 -2.71
CA ALA A 1055 -28.33 0.93 -3.57
C ALA A 1055 -28.90 -0.10 -4.56
N PRO A 1056 -30.13 0.11 -5.08
CA PRO A 1056 -30.65 -0.67 -6.19
C PRO A 1056 -29.68 -0.68 -7.37
N VAL A 1057 -29.61 -1.80 -8.09
CA VAL A 1057 -28.66 -2.05 -9.18
C VAL A 1057 -28.56 -0.87 -10.15
N ASP A 1058 -29.70 -0.34 -10.59
CA ASP A 1058 -29.75 0.74 -11.59
C ASP A 1058 -29.26 2.11 -11.08
N VAL A 1059 -29.02 2.26 -9.76
CA VAL A 1059 -28.37 3.42 -9.13
C VAL A 1059 -26.92 3.11 -8.77
N ALA A 1060 -26.66 1.91 -8.23
CA ALA A 1060 -25.35 1.47 -7.80
C ALA A 1060 -24.36 1.37 -8.98
N LEU A 1061 -24.78 0.74 -10.07
CA LEU A 1061 -23.92 0.45 -11.21
C LEU A 1061 -23.45 1.72 -11.95
N PRO A 1062 -24.32 2.70 -12.30
CA PRO A 1062 -23.85 3.98 -12.84
C PRO A 1062 -22.92 4.74 -11.86
N GLY A 1063 -23.21 4.68 -10.55
CA GLY A 1063 -22.38 5.32 -9.54
C GLY A 1063 -20.97 4.73 -9.46
N LEU A 1064 -20.83 3.40 -9.48
CA LEU A 1064 -19.54 2.71 -9.45
C LEU A 1064 -18.75 2.93 -10.76
N ALA A 1065 -19.42 2.93 -11.92
CA ALA A 1065 -18.79 3.33 -13.19
C ALA A 1065 -18.23 4.75 -13.13
N ARG A 1066 -19.02 5.71 -12.63
CA ARG A 1066 -18.63 7.11 -12.49
C ARG A 1066 -17.46 7.32 -11.53
N LEU A 1067 -17.34 6.52 -10.46
CA LEU A 1067 -16.16 6.56 -9.58
C LEU A 1067 -14.87 6.13 -10.30
N SER A 1068 -14.94 5.23 -11.29
CA SER A 1068 -13.77 4.82 -12.09
C SER A 1068 -13.24 5.94 -13.01
N GLU A 1069 -14.02 7.00 -13.26
CA GLU A 1069 -13.59 8.16 -14.07
C GLU A 1069 -12.48 8.98 -13.40
N GLY A 1070 -12.29 8.83 -12.08
CA GLY A 1070 -11.20 9.49 -11.35
C GLY A 1070 -9.81 8.91 -11.64
N LEU A 1071 -9.72 7.70 -12.21
CA LEU A 1071 -8.48 6.94 -12.40
C LEU A 1071 -7.31 7.71 -13.06
N PRO A 1072 -7.49 8.55 -14.09
CA PRO A 1072 -6.38 9.29 -14.74
C PRO A 1072 -5.61 10.22 -13.79
N ALA A 1073 -6.23 10.62 -12.67
CA ALA A 1073 -5.67 11.50 -11.65
C ALA A 1073 -5.17 10.75 -10.39
N VAL A 1074 -5.18 9.42 -10.39
CA VAL A 1074 -4.73 8.60 -9.25
C VAL A 1074 -3.26 8.22 -9.41
N THR A 1075 -2.43 8.72 -8.51
CA THR A 1075 -1.02 8.36 -8.29
C THR A 1075 -0.66 8.73 -6.86
N ASP A 1076 0.29 8.03 -6.27
CA ASP A 1076 0.85 8.32 -4.95
C ASP A 1076 2.35 8.68 -5.06
N SER A 1077 2.96 8.99 -3.91
CA SER A 1077 4.40 9.30 -3.79
C SER A 1077 4.94 8.84 -2.43
N TYR A 1078 4.53 7.65 -2.00
CA TYR A 1078 4.81 7.10 -0.67
C TYR A 1078 5.86 5.97 -0.69
N ASN A 1079 6.29 5.51 0.48
CA ASN A 1079 7.36 4.53 0.65
C ASN A 1079 7.08 3.14 0.03
N THR A 1080 5.83 2.84 -0.31
CA THR A 1080 5.41 1.63 -1.05
C THR A 1080 5.75 1.69 -2.54
N ASN A 1081 5.86 2.90 -3.11
CA ASN A 1081 5.80 3.14 -4.56
C ASN A 1081 6.82 2.39 -5.41
N SER A 1082 7.96 2.00 -4.83
CA SER A 1082 8.95 1.13 -5.49
C SER A 1082 8.43 -0.23 -5.99
N HIS A 1083 7.31 -0.74 -5.48
CA HIS A 1083 6.76 -2.06 -5.87
C HIS A 1083 5.36 -1.94 -6.51
N PHE A 1084 4.52 -1.03 -6.03
CA PHE A 1084 3.17 -0.78 -6.56
C PHE A 1084 2.63 0.61 -6.18
N CYS A 1085 1.73 1.14 -7.01
CA CYS A 1085 0.91 2.31 -6.67
C CYS A 1085 -0.26 1.86 -5.78
N LEU A 1086 -0.12 2.07 -4.47
CA LEU A 1086 -1.10 1.65 -3.46
C LEU A 1086 -2.48 2.25 -3.74
N SER A 1087 -2.54 3.54 -4.07
CA SER A 1087 -3.82 4.24 -4.33
C SER A 1087 -4.58 3.75 -5.56
N VAL A 1088 -3.91 3.10 -6.52
CA VAL A 1088 -4.58 2.48 -7.69
C VAL A 1088 -5.19 1.13 -7.32
N VAL A 1089 -4.48 0.32 -6.54
CA VAL A 1089 -5.00 -0.97 -6.05
C VAL A 1089 -6.14 -0.74 -5.05
N GLU A 1090 -6.00 0.25 -4.17
CA GLU A 1090 -7.04 0.71 -3.22
C GLU A 1090 -8.32 1.19 -3.92
N LEU A 1091 -8.20 1.87 -5.08
CA LEU A 1091 -9.36 2.23 -5.90
C LEU A 1091 -9.99 1.02 -6.58
N ALA A 1092 -9.18 0.11 -7.15
CA ALA A 1092 -9.69 -1.10 -7.78
C ALA A 1092 -10.45 -1.98 -6.77
N ASP A 1093 -9.90 -2.17 -5.57
CA ASP A 1093 -10.48 -2.99 -4.49
C ASP A 1093 -11.85 -2.45 -4.07
N ALA A 1094 -11.93 -1.15 -3.77
CA ALA A 1094 -13.18 -0.50 -3.38
C ALA A 1094 -14.27 -0.55 -4.47
N LEU A 1095 -13.89 -0.42 -5.74
CA LEU A 1095 -14.82 -0.54 -6.86
C LEU A 1095 -15.30 -1.99 -7.05
N VAL A 1096 -14.40 -2.97 -7.00
CA VAL A 1096 -14.73 -4.39 -7.18
C VAL A 1096 -15.58 -4.92 -6.03
N VAL A 1097 -15.23 -4.62 -4.78
CA VAL A 1097 -16.04 -4.96 -3.60
C VAL A 1097 -17.42 -4.30 -3.68
N GLY A 1098 -17.50 -3.06 -4.21
CA GLY A 1098 -18.77 -2.40 -4.51
C GLY A 1098 -19.67 -3.23 -5.44
N HIS A 1099 -19.17 -3.63 -6.62
CA HIS A 1099 -19.95 -4.43 -7.58
C HIS A 1099 -20.35 -5.81 -7.02
N VAL A 1100 -19.47 -6.46 -6.24
CA VAL A 1100 -19.78 -7.76 -5.61
C VAL A 1100 -20.92 -7.62 -4.60
N GLU A 1101 -20.86 -6.63 -3.71
CA GLU A 1101 -21.87 -6.43 -2.66
C GLU A 1101 -23.25 -6.01 -3.20
N VAL A 1102 -23.31 -5.37 -4.39
CA VAL A 1102 -24.59 -5.15 -5.11
C VAL A 1102 -25.24 -6.48 -5.51
N GLY A 1103 -24.44 -7.49 -5.86
CA GLY A 1103 -24.91 -8.80 -6.30
C GLY A 1103 -25.25 -9.79 -5.18
N GLN A 1104 -24.68 -9.65 -3.99
CA GLN A 1104 -24.83 -10.63 -2.90
C GLN A 1104 -26.26 -10.70 -2.35
N GLY A 1105 -26.93 -11.85 -2.52
CA GLY A 1105 -28.37 -12.00 -2.25
C GLY A 1105 -28.87 -13.38 -1.77
N THR A 1106 -28.01 -14.27 -1.28
CA THR A 1106 -28.43 -15.60 -0.78
C THR A 1106 -28.65 -15.61 0.74
N GLY A 1107 -29.88 -15.93 1.14
CA GLY A 1107 -30.25 -16.19 2.54
C GLY A 1107 -29.92 -17.62 2.99
N GLU A 1108 -30.13 -17.85 4.28
CA GLU A 1108 -29.88 -19.08 5.05
C GLU A 1108 -30.37 -20.38 4.35
N ARG A 1109 -31.52 -20.33 3.67
CA ARG A 1109 -32.10 -21.45 2.90
C ARG A 1109 -31.13 -22.08 1.89
N ALA A 1110 -30.31 -21.29 1.21
CA ALA A 1110 -29.39 -21.82 0.20
C ALA A 1110 -28.26 -22.65 0.82
N ARG A 1111 -27.88 -22.39 2.08
CA ARG A 1111 -26.92 -23.22 2.83
C ARG A 1111 -27.58 -24.52 3.30
N SER A 1112 -28.77 -24.41 3.88
CA SER A 1112 -29.54 -25.58 4.32
C SER A 1112 -29.80 -26.60 3.21
N TRP A 1113 -29.97 -26.14 1.96
CA TRP A 1113 -30.10 -27.02 0.80
C TRP A 1113 -28.76 -27.65 0.37
N LEU A 1114 -27.64 -26.94 0.53
CA LEU A 1114 -26.30 -27.48 0.19
C LEU A 1114 -25.87 -28.60 1.14
N ASP A 1115 -26.19 -28.47 2.43
CA ASP A 1115 -25.95 -29.51 3.43
C ASP A 1115 -26.75 -30.79 3.09
N GLU A 1116 -27.96 -30.63 2.55
CA GLU A 1116 -28.82 -31.72 2.06
C GLU A 1116 -28.29 -32.33 0.75
N ASP A 1117 -27.88 -31.51 -0.22
CA ASP A 1117 -27.29 -31.94 -1.50
C ASP A 1117 -26.01 -32.75 -1.29
N GLU A 1118 -25.20 -32.39 -0.30
CA GLU A 1118 -24.02 -33.15 0.10
C GLU A 1118 -24.37 -34.51 0.72
N PHE A 1119 -25.36 -34.54 1.61
CA PHE A 1119 -25.83 -35.80 2.22
C PHE A 1119 -26.29 -36.79 1.16
N LEU A 1120 -27.04 -36.34 0.14
CA LEU A 1120 -27.46 -37.17 -1.00
C LEU A 1120 -26.28 -37.69 -1.84
N VAL A 1121 -25.20 -36.92 -1.96
CA VAL A 1121 -23.98 -37.36 -2.64
C VAL A 1121 -23.28 -38.47 -1.84
N ARG A 1122 -23.06 -38.24 -0.54
CA ARG A 1122 -22.46 -39.24 0.36
C ARG A 1122 -23.29 -40.54 0.41
N ARG A 1123 -24.61 -40.42 0.53
CA ARG A 1123 -25.57 -41.55 0.57
C ARG A 1123 -25.40 -42.48 -0.63
N ARG A 1124 -25.33 -41.93 -1.86
CA ARG A 1124 -25.20 -42.73 -3.08
C ARG A 1124 -23.80 -43.36 -3.22
N ILE A 1125 -22.74 -42.63 -2.89
CA ILE A 1125 -21.36 -43.16 -2.95
C ILE A 1125 -21.20 -44.35 -2.00
N HIS A 1126 -21.68 -44.26 -0.76
CA HIS A 1126 -21.62 -45.38 0.18
C HIS A 1126 -22.46 -46.58 -0.28
N ARG A 1127 -23.70 -46.36 -0.73
CA ARG A 1127 -24.58 -47.41 -1.29
C ARG A 1127 -23.91 -48.21 -2.42
N GLU A 1128 -23.38 -47.51 -3.42
CA GLU A 1128 -22.77 -48.16 -4.59
C GLU A 1128 -21.38 -48.78 -4.32
N LEU A 1129 -20.71 -48.40 -3.23
CA LEU A 1129 -19.52 -49.11 -2.73
C LEU A 1129 -19.91 -50.39 -1.97
N GLU A 1130 -20.93 -50.32 -1.10
CA GLU A 1130 -21.45 -51.47 -0.35
C GLU A 1130 -21.92 -52.57 -1.33
N GLU A 1131 -22.73 -52.21 -2.33
CA GLU A 1131 -23.20 -53.07 -3.45
C GLU A 1131 -22.07 -53.71 -4.29
N ARG A 1132 -20.83 -53.24 -4.17
CA ARG A 1132 -19.63 -53.81 -4.83
C ARG A 1132 -18.72 -54.61 -3.91
N THR A 1133 -19.01 -54.65 -2.61
CA THR A 1133 -18.27 -55.44 -1.61
C THR A 1133 -19.03 -56.67 -1.11
N THR A 1134 -20.33 -56.78 -1.43
CA THR A 1134 -21.21 -57.94 -1.18
C THR A 1134 -21.31 -58.86 -2.39
#